data_AF-A0A256GP96-F1
#
_entry.id   AF-A0A256GP96-F1
#
_cell.length_a   1.000
_cell.length_b   1.000
_cell.length_c   1.000
_cell.angle_alpha   90.00
_cell.angle_beta   90.00
_cell.angle_gamma   90.00
#
_symmetry.space_group_name_H-M   'P 1'
#
loop_
_entity.id
_entity.type
_entity.pdbx_description
1 polymer ?
#
loop_
_entity_poly.entity_id
_entity_poly.type
_entity_poly.pdbx_seq_one_letter_code
_entity_poly.pdbx_strand_id
1 'polypeptide(L)'
;MAKRKLLKIQDRKALFDIPTDEDSLMRHYSLSPADRLEIEVRRREHNRLGFAVQLCLMRYPGRALMANEILPEAMLNYIAEQIGADPASFDLYARREETRMNHVARLLRYLEMRAATTEDRRAALLAAIEAATVTDKGATIATAIITTFRERRVLLPAANMIERMGLAARAIARRQAEAALITDLDPETLGTLDGLLAVDPAIGQTRYHWLRSAPEAPGAGNLVGLTERIAFLRMLGIDPRLQTRVPSGRWDQMIREGDATPAWLASDFNASRRRATIVAQIIKLGQKLTDDAVMMFIKLMGRLFSQVNNRKKQRHMSARLETSKALRLFLDTIVALQAANDMDADPMTILDRRVGWHRLLQVKPGLEAMVENSDVSPLVMAAEQHATVRKYAGAFLQTFTFRSQRRHDPLLSAVATIKGLYAEGRRVMPDRVPVGHLTKSERELIFENGKPDRRLYEIATLTHLRDRLHSRDVWVEGSRSFRPIDEHLMPKPAFVALKEEDKLGLGVQADGAAWLAETQQMMDFNLKRLAWRARYGKLEGVRMENGTLIVTPHTSAVPAAAEPSMPKSPTCILWSRYPICCGKCMNGRDSPTSSPMSGREMHHRILPPCWPACLPMAPISARNAWRGPRKASAHIRSAGCAASMPAPKPIAPRRPVSPTLIRAIRIRDYGVMEQPLHPTGSSSGLAIGLPSGVTSISITATSLARNSTAGSRTNMATSAFCRSVRPRARLSMSSTACSITTRFWRSKNCLPIPVAPATMSLRCSL
;
A
#
# COMPACT_ATOMS: atom_id res chain seq x y z
N MET A 1 -31.91 20.59 -10.21
CA MET A 1 -30.95 19.83 -9.36
C MET A 1 -30.41 20.74 -8.28
N ALA A 2 -30.19 20.26 -7.06
CA ALA A 2 -29.53 21.05 -6.02
C ALA A 2 -28.06 21.32 -6.40
N LYS A 3 -27.57 22.55 -6.20
CA LYS A 3 -26.15 22.89 -6.42
C LYS A 3 -25.31 22.13 -5.38
N ARG A 4 -24.43 21.24 -5.84
CA ARG A 4 -23.46 20.55 -4.96
C ARG A 4 -22.59 21.61 -4.27
N LYS A 5 -22.70 21.72 -2.95
CA LYS A 5 -21.85 22.61 -2.13
C LYS A 5 -20.41 22.12 -2.18
N LEU A 6 -19.46 23.05 -2.12
CA LEU A 6 -18.03 22.76 -2.04
C LEU A 6 -17.65 22.34 -0.62
N LEU A 7 -18.27 22.98 0.37
CA LEU A 7 -17.96 22.90 1.79
C LEU A 7 -19.03 22.09 2.53
N LYS A 8 -18.62 21.32 3.54
CA LYS A 8 -19.55 20.84 4.57
C LYS A 8 -20.03 22.01 5.42
N ILE A 9 -21.08 21.80 6.21
CA ILE A 9 -21.59 22.81 7.13
C ILE A 9 -20.50 23.23 8.12
N GLN A 10 -19.77 22.26 8.70
CA GLN A 10 -18.63 22.50 9.60
C GLN A 10 -17.51 23.30 8.93
N ASP A 11 -17.04 22.88 7.74
CA ASP A 11 -16.01 23.61 6.99
C ASP A 11 -16.43 25.06 6.69
N ARG A 12 -17.72 25.26 6.35
CA ARG A 12 -18.28 26.59 6.05
C ARG A 12 -18.35 27.46 7.30
N LYS A 13 -18.70 26.90 8.46
CA LYS A 13 -18.64 27.62 9.74
C LYS A 13 -17.22 28.09 10.04
N ALA A 14 -16.26 27.16 10.07
CA ALA A 14 -14.87 27.44 10.42
C ALA A 14 -14.16 28.48 9.51
N LEU A 15 -14.69 28.75 8.31
CA LEU A 15 -14.13 29.70 7.36
C LEU A 15 -14.87 31.06 7.29
N PHE A 16 -16.12 31.16 7.78
CA PHE A 16 -16.97 32.35 7.54
C PHE A 16 -17.83 32.80 8.73
N ASP A 17 -18.08 31.93 9.72
CA ASP A 17 -18.79 32.30 10.93
C ASP A 17 -17.88 33.19 11.81
N ILE A 18 -18.49 33.86 12.78
CA ILE A 18 -17.81 34.74 13.73
C ILE A 18 -17.27 33.88 14.89
N PRO A 19 -16.02 34.07 15.35
CA PRO A 19 -15.49 33.34 16.50
C PRO A 19 -16.32 33.63 17.76
N THR A 20 -16.46 32.60 18.60
CA THR A 20 -17.20 32.66 19.87
C THR A 20 -16.36 32.19 21.06
N ASP A 21 -15.21 31.60 20.77
CA ASP A 21 -14.18 31.21 21.74
C ASP A 21 -13.29 32.40 22.08
N GLU A 22 -12.99 32.56 23.36
CA GLU A 22 -12.18 33.65 23.93
C GLU A 22 -10.81 33.76 23.24
N ASP A 23 -10.18 32.63 22.97
CA ASP A 23 -8.89 32.51 22.31
C ASP A 23 -8.87 33.17 20.91
N SER A 24 -9.87 32.91 20.07
CA SER A 24 -9.99 33.54 18.74
C SER A 24 -10.52 34.98 18.82
N LEU A 25 -11.34 35.32 19.81
CA LEU A 25 -11.76 36.70 20.07
C LEU A 25 -10.55 37.58 20.43
N MET A 26 -9.69 37.13 21.34
CA MET A 26 -8.43 37.81 21.70
C MET A 26 -7.51 37.98 20.49
N ARG A 27 -7.30 36.92 19.70
CA ARG A 27 -6.38 36.93 18.54
C ARG A 27 -6.83 37.80 17.38
N HIS A 28 -8.13 38.10 17.26
CA HIS A 28 -8.67 38.77 16.06
C HIS A 28 -9.43 40.07 16.33
N TYR A 29 -10.05 40.22 17.50
CA TYR A 29 -10.90 41.37 17.86
C TYR A 29 -10.34 42.22 19.02
N SER A 30 -9.07 42.05 19.37
CA SER A 30 -8.35 43.04 20.20
C SER A 30 -8.24 44.38 19.45
N LEU A 31 -8.66 45.47 20.10
CA LEU A 31 -8.64 46.83 19.58
C LEU A 31 -7.39 47.58 20.05
N SER A 32 -6.56 48.02 19.09
CA SER A 32 -5.38 48.84 19.36
C SER A 32 -5.75 50.27 19.80
N PRO A 33 -4.83 51.05 20.39
CA PRO A 33 -5.09 52.44 20.76
C PRO A 33 -5.55 53.31 19.58
N ALA A 34 -5.00 53.08 18.37
CA ALA A 34 -5.42 53.79 17.16
C ALA A 34 -6.87 53.46 16.77
N ASP A 35 -7.31 52.21 16.96
CA ASP A 35 -8.69 51.80 16.68
C ASP A 35 -9.67 52.49 17.63
N ARG A 36 -9.34 52.56 18.92
CA ARG A 36 -10.16 53.22 19.94
C ARG A 36 -10.35 54.70 19.61
N LEU A 37 -9.29 55.41 19.23
CA LEU A 37 -9.36 56.80 18.77
C LEU A 37 -10.26 56.97 17.52
N GLU A 38 -10.14 56.09 16.51
CA GLU A 38 -10.97 56.16 15.31
C GLU A 38 -12.46 55.79 15.58
N ILE A 39 -12.72 54.96 16.60
CA ILE A 39 -14.06 54.64 17.13
C ILE A 39 -14.65 55.85 17.87
N GLU A 40 -13.91 56.50 18.76
CA GLU A 40 -14.38 57.59 19.63
C GLU A 40 -14.93 58.81 18.87
N VAL A 41 -14.40 59.06 17.67
CA VAL A 41 -14.88 60.10 16.73
C VAL A 41 -16.36 59.91 16.34
N ARG A 42 -16.94 58.71 16.52
CA ARG A 42 -18.38 58.48 16.26
C ARG A 42 -19.25 59.06 17.39
N ARG A 43 -20.25 59.83 16.99
CA ARG A 43 -21.29 60.37 17.89
C ARG A 43 -22.31 59.28 18.25
N ARG A 44 -22.65 59.19 19.54
CA ARG A 44 -23.52 58.18 20.16
C ARG A 44 -22.90 56.78 20.24
N GLU A 45 -23.12 56.14 21.38
CA GLU A 45 -22.60 54.82 21.77
C GLU A 45 -22.86 53.72 20.74
N HIS A 46 -24.11 53.56 20.29
CA HIS A 46 -24.48 52.58 19.27
C HIS A 46 -23.68 52.70 17.96
N ASN A 47 -23.26 53.91 17.58
CA ASN A 47 -22.41 54.12 16.42
C ASN A 47 -20.93 53.82 16.69
N ARG A 48 -20.46 53.95 17.94
CA ARG A 48 -19.13 53.54 18.38
C ARG A 48 -19.02 52.01 18.37
N LEU A 49 -19.92 51.34 19.09
CA LEU A 49 -20.00 49.88 19.13
C LEU A 49 -20.20 49.28 17.74
N GLY A 50 -21.15 49.80 16.95
CA GLY A 50 -21.38 49.36 15.59
C GLY A 50 -20.23 49.59 14.60
N PHE A 51 -19.42 50.65 14.80
CA PHE A 51 -18.19 50.88 14.03
C PHE A 51 -17.07 49.92 14.45
N ALA A 52 -16.90 49.67 15.75
CA ALA A 52 -15.95 48.70 16.30
C ALA A 52 -16.25 47.26 15.81
N VAL A 53 -17.53 46.86 15.86
CA VAL A 53 -18.02 45.58 15.31
C VAL A 53 -17.69 45.44 13.82
N GLN A 54 -17.91 46.47 13.00
CA GLN A 54 -17.53 46.43 11.58
C GLN A 54 -16.01 46.35 11.37
N LEU A 55 -15.22 47.09 12.15
CA LEU A 55 -13.76 47.08 12.11
C LEU A 55 -13.22 45.67 12.39
N CYS A 56 -13.75 45.02 13.42
CA CYS A 56 -13.47 43.63 13.76
C CYS A 56 -13.84 42.67 12.62
N LEU A 57 -15.07 42.72 12.11
CA LEU A 57 -15.54 41.84 11.03
C LEU A 57 -14.75 41.99 9.71
N MET A 58 -14.30 43.22 9.41
CA MET A 58 -13.48 43.54 8.25
C MET A 58 -12.02 43.08 8.39
N ARG A 59 -11.49 42.95 9.63
CA ARG A 59 -10.22 42.25 9.90
C ARG A 59 -10.38 40.73 9.80
N TYR A 60 -11.37 40.18 10.49
CA TYR A 60 -11.66 38.75 10.52
C TYR A 60 -13.18 38.51 10.60
N PRO A 61 -13.78 37.64 9.78
CA PRO A 61 -13.15 36.82 8.75
C PRO A 61 -12.71 37.61 7.51
N GLY A 62 -13.01 38.90 7.39
CA GLY A 62 -12.59 39.76 6.27
C GLY A 62 -13.76 40.31 5.44
N ARG A 63 -14.90 40.64 6.07
CA ARG A 63 -16.15 41.02 5.39
C ARG A 63 -16.86 42.17 6.12
N ALA A 64 -17.71 42.90 5.41
CA ALA A 64 -18.62 43.85 6.05
C ALA A 64 -19.75 43.11 6.83
N LEU A 65 -20.26 43.78 7.87
CA LEU A 65 -21.50 43.41 8.58
C LEU A 65 -22.69 43.44 7.61
N MET A 66 -23.47 42.36 7.53
CA MET A 66 -24.68 42.29 6.70
C MET A 66 -25.87 42.99 7.38
N ALA A 67 -26.90 43.35 6.61
CA ALA A 67 -28.11 43.96 7.18
C ALA A 67 -28.86 42.92 8.03
N ASN A 68 -29.29 43.33 9.22
CA ASN A 68 -29.99 42.50 10.21
C ASN A 68 -29.24 41.20 10.55
N GLU A 69 -27.90 41.23 10.56
CA GLU A 69 -27.06 40.10 10.94
C GLU A 69 -27.04 39.93 12.46
N ILE A 70 -27.52 38.77 12.94
CA ILE A 70 -27.45 38.39 14.36
C ILE A 70 -26.00 38.03 14.70
N LEU A 71 -25.43 38.70 15.69
CA LEU A 71 -24.05 38.50 16.15
C LEU A 71 -24.04 37.67 17.44
N PRO A 72 -22.98 36.88 17.69
CA PRO A 72 -22.85 36.15 18.96
C PRO A 72 -22.67 37.12 20.15
N GLU A 73 -23.41 36.90 21.24
CA GLU A 73 -23.34 37.72 22.46
C GLU A 73 -21.90 37.82 23.01
N ALA A 74 -21.17 36.71 23.07
CA ALA A 74 -19.76 36.69 23.49
C ALA A 74 -18.86 37.63 22.68
N MET A 75 -19.14 37.78 21.37
CA MET A 75 -18.39 38.68 20.48
C MET A 75 -18.79 40.15 20.67
N LEU A 76 -20.08 40.42 20.88
CA LEU A 76 -20.57 41.76 21.19
C LEU A 76 -20.02 42.25 22.54
N ASN A 77 -20.13 41.43 23.59
CA ASN A 77 -19.66 41.76 24.93
C ASN A 77 -18.15 42.04 24.93
N TYR A 78 -17.35 41.19 24.29
CA TYR A 78 -15.89 41.34 24.19
C TYR A 78 -15.44 42.62 23.45
N ILE A 79 -16.24 43.11 22.49
CA ILE A 79 -15.95 44.38 21.80
C ILE A 79 -16.46 45.58 22.61
N ALA A 80 -17.61 45.46 23.26
CA ALA A 80 -18.24 46.50 24.06
C ALA A 80 -17.41 46.84 25.32
N GLU A 81 -16.89 45.83 26.02
CA GLU A 81 -16.00 45.98 27.18
C GLU A 81 -14.74 46.79 26.83
N GLN A 82 -14.11 46.49 25.68
CA GLN A 82 -12.90 47.19 25.23
C GLN A 82 -13.09 48.69 24.93
N ILE A 83 -14.32 49.16 24.75
CA ILE A 83 -14.66 50.56 24.47
C ILE A 83 -15.54 51.22 25.54
N GLY A 84 -15.86 50.50 26.62
CA GLY A 84 -16.72 50.98 27.71
C GLY A 84 -18.16 51.30 27.27
N ALA A 85 -18.76 50.45 26.43
CA ALA A 85 -20.13 50.60 25.94
C ALA A 85 -21.07 49.49 26.45
N ASP A 86 -22.38 49.78 26.52
CA ASP A 86 -23.42 48.78 26.71
C ASP A 86 -23.60 47.91 25.43
N PRO A 87 -23.48 46.57 25.50
CA PRO A 87 -23.80 45.67 24.38
C PRO A 87 -25.20 45.87 23.80
N ALA A 88 -26.22 46.17 24.63
CA ALA A 88 -27.60 46.37 24.19
C ALA A 88 -27.78 47.63 23.33
N SER A 89 -26.83 48.57 23.37
CA SER A 89 -26.83 49.72 22.46
C SER A 89 -26.76 49.31 20.97
N PHE A 90 -26.28 48.09 20.66
CA PHE A 90 -26.20 47.59 19.28
C PHE A 90 -27.58 47.51 18.58
N ASP A 91 -28.69 47.31 19.30
CA ASP A 91 -30.05 47.26 18.74
C ASP A 91 -30.56 48.63 18.21
N LEU A 92 -29.81 49.69 18.49
CA LEU A 92 -30.02 51.04 17.94
C LEU A 92 -29.10 51.33 16.74
N TYR A 93 -28.10 50.48 16.47
CA TYR A 93 -27.15 50.68 15.38
C TYR A 93 -27.78 50.42 14.00
N ALA A 94 -27.24 51.09 12.97
CA ALA A 94 -27.49 50.82 11.56
C ALA A 94 -28.97 50.74 11.08
N ARG A 95 -29.94 51.26 11.87
CA ARG A 95 -31.36 51.39 11.48
C ARG A 95 -31.59 52.22 10.20
N ARG A 96 -30.57 52.94 9.74
CA ARG A 96 -30.45 53.56 8.42
C ARG A 96 -29.25 52.95 7.69
N GLU A 97 -29.44 52.54 6.45
CA GLU A 97 -28.40 51.87 5.67
C GLU A 97 -27.22 52.80 5.33
N GLU A 98 -27.47 54.10 5.19
CA GLU A 98 -26.45 55.11 4.93
C GLU A 98 -25.40 55.14 6.06
N THR A 99 -25.81 54.99 7.32
CA THR A 99 -24.87 54.89 8.45
C THR A 99 -23.98 53.66 8.30
N ARG A 100 -24.57 52.51 7.96
CA ARG A 100 -23.86 51.23 7.74
C ARG A 100 -22.82 51.36 6.62
N MET A 101 -23.20 52.02 5.51
CA MET A 101 -22.34 52.22 4.34
C MET A 101 -21.25 53.26 4.56
N ASN A 102 -21.55 54.38 5.21
CA ASN A 102 -20.57 55.41 5.56
C ASN A 102 -19.48 54.86 6.50
N HIS A 103 -19.86 54.00 7.45
CA HIS A 103 -18.90 53.32 8.31
C HIS A 103 -17.99 52.38 7.52
N VAL A 104 -18.52 51.52 6.64
CA VAL A 104 -17.70 50.69 5.74
C VAL A 104 -16.79 51.53 4.84
N ALA A 105 -17.27 52.65 4.28
CA ALA A 105 -16.49 53.54 3.41
C ALA A 105 -15.39 54.34 4.16
N ARG A 106 -15.49 54.47 5.49
CA ARG A 106 -14.40 54.97 6.35
C ARG A 106 -13.43 53.84 6.72
N LEU A 107 -13.94 52.67 7.07
CA LEU A 107 -13.13 51.50 7.44
C LEU A 107 -12.29 50.94 6.30
N LEU A 108 -12.79 50.97 5.05
CA LEU A 108 -12.00 50.61 3.87
C LEU A 108 -10.74 51.47 3.76
N ARG A 109 -10.86 52.79 3.99
CA ARG A 109 -9.71 53.70 4.00
C ARG A 109 -8.79 53.48 5.21
N TYR A 110 -9.36 53.29 6.40
CA TYR A 110 -8.59 53.11 7.64
C TYR A 110 -7.80 51.78 7.68
N LEU A 111 -8.37 50.69 7.16
CA LEU A 111 -7.73 49.37 7.11
C LEU A 111 -6.88 49.16 5.84
N GLU A 112 -6.72 50.18 5.00
CA GLU A 112 -6.07 50.10 3.67
C GLU A 112 -6.65 48.97 2.79
N MET A 113 -7.97 48.78 2.86
CA MET A 113 -8.73 47.73 2.18
C MET A 113 -9.59 48.27 1.03
N ARG A 114 -9.92 47.38 0.08
CA ARG A 114 -10.78 47.71 -1.07
C ARG A 114 -11.78 46.61 -1.44
N ALA A 115 -12.75 46.95 -2.28
CA ALA A 115 -13.71 45.99 -2.82
C ALA A 115 -13.06 45.05 -3.85
N ALA A 116 -13.59 43.82 -3.98
CA ALA A 116 -13.04 42.78 -4.84
C ALA A 116 -13.28 43.05 -6.34
N THR A 117 -12.21 43.33 -7.08
CA THR A 117 -12.24 43.57 -8.53
C THR A 117 -12.30 42.26 -9.33
N THR A 118 -12.42 42.36 -10.66
CA THR A 118 -12.29 41.21 -11.57
C THR A 118 -10.90 40.57 -11.50
N GLU A 119 -9.85 41.34 -11.26
CA GLU A 119 -8.48 40.83 -11.19
C GLU A 119 -8.25 40.01 -9.91
N ASP A 120 -8.74 40.48 -8.76
CA ASP A 120 -8.62 39.75 -7.49
C ASP A 120 -9.35 38.40 -7.55
N ARG A 121 -10.52 38.37 -8.22
CA ARG A 121 -11.28 37.14 -8.48
C ARG A 121 -10.52 36.20 -9.42
N ARG A 122 -9.72 36.73 -10.36
CA ARG A 122 -8.83 35.93 -11.23
C ARG A 122 -7.65 35.37 -10.45
N ALA A 123 -6.98 36.19 -9.63
CA ALA A 123 -5.86 35.75 -8.78
C ALA A 123 -6.29 34.66 -7.79
N ALA A 124 -7.38 34.87 -7.04
CA ALA A 124 -7.90 33.88 -6.11
C ALA A 124 -8.48 32.63 -6.81
N LEU A 125 -8.91 32.71 -8.08
CA LEU A 125 -9.24 31.53 -8.89
C LEU A 125 -7.97 30.75 -9.31
N LEU A 126 -6.85 31.42 -9.60
CA LEU A 126 -5.59 30.75 -9.91
C LEU A 126 -5.04 30.01 -8.68
N ALA A 127 -5.01 30.65 -7.51
CA ALA A 127 -4.65 29.99 -6.24
C ALA A 127 -5.59 28.81 -5.91
N ALA A 128 -6.89 28.93 -6.22
CA ALA A 128 -7.84 27.83 -6.09
C ALA A 128 -7.53 26.67 -7.05
N ILE A 129 -7.13 26.95 -8.29
CA ILE A 129 -6.73 25.93 -9.28
C ILE A 129 -5.46 25.22 -8.81
N GLU A 130 -4.46 25.96 -8.37
CA GLU A 130 -3.20 25.42 -7.82
C GLU A 130 -3.46 24.47 -6.64
N ALA A 131 -4.20 24.93 -5.62
CA ALA A 131 -4.63 24.09 -4.50
C ALA A 131 -5.44 22.87 -4.99
N ALA A 132 -6.28 23.04 -6.01
CA ALA A 132 -7.04 21.95 -6.62
C ALA A 132 -6.19 20.98 -7.45
N THR A 133 -4.98 21.34 -7.91
CA THR A 133 -4.09 20.38 -8.58
C THR A 133 -3.63 19.28 -7.63
N VAL A 134 -3.41 19.61 -6.35
CA VAL A 134 -2.93 18.69 -5.31
C VAL A 134 -4.07 17.99 -4.57
N THR A 135 -5.15 18.70 -4.24
CA THR A 135 -6.23 18.19 -3.38
C THR A 135 -7.63 18.42 -3.95
N ASP A 136 -8.58 17.59 -3.52
CA ASP A 136 -10.00 17.73 -3.84
C ASP A 136 -10.83 18.12 -2.59
N LYS A 137 -10.16 18.41 -1.47
CA LYS A 137 -10.78 18.88 -0.21
C LYS A 137 -11.29 20.32 -0.39
N GLY A 138 -12.61 20.50 -0.29
CA GLY A 138 -13.24 21.81 -0.47
C GLY A 138 -12.75 22.89 0.50
N ALA A 139 -12.52 22.52 1.77
CA ALA A 139 -11.99 23.42 2.80
C ALA A 139 -10.65 24.03 2.38
N THR A 140 -9.65 23.22 2.02
CA THR A 140 -8.30 23.70 1.62
C THR A 140 -8.35 24.66 0.42
N ILE A 141 -9.21 24.37 -0.57
CA ILE A 141 -9.37 25.21 -1.76
C ILE A 141 -10.06 26.54 -1.40
N ALA A 142 -11.05 26.52 -0.50
CA ALA A 142 -11.69 27.73 0.01
C ALA A 142 -10.74 28.56 0.90
N THR A 143 -9.89 27.91 1.70
CA THR A 143 -8.82 28.58 2.46
C THR A 143 -7.87 29.32 1.52
N ALA A 144 -7.38 28.68 0.44
CA ALA A 144 -6.53 29.34 -0.55
C ALA A 144 -7.19 30.60 -1.15
N ILE A 145 -8.48 30.51 -1.54
CA ILE A 145 -9.26 31.66 -2.03
C ILE A 145 -9.33 32.79 -0.99
N ILE A 146 -9.62 32.46 0.27
CA ILE A 146 -9.74 33.42 1.37
C ILE A 146 -8.39 34.10 1.66
N THR A 147 -7.30 33.32 1.70
CA THR A 147 -5.94 33.81 1.91
C THR A 147 -5.55 34.80 0.81
N THR A 148 -5.72 34.46 -0.47
CA THR A 148 -5.39 35.38 -1.58
C THR A 148 -6.19 36.68 -1.57
N PHE A 149 -7.45 36.68 -1.11
CA PHE A 149 -8.19 37.93 -0.90
C PHE A 149 -7.66 38.74 0.28
N ARG A 150 -7.30 38.10 1.40
CA ARG A 150 -6.71 38.76 2.58
C ARG A 150 -5.33 39.36 2.27
N GLU A 151 -4.46 38.62 1.59
CA GLU A 151 -3.13 39.08 1.13
C GLU A 151 -3.24 40.32 0.22
N ARG A 152 -4.22 40.34 -0.68
CA ARG A 152 -4.52 41.50 -1.54
C ARG A 152 -5.26 42.66 -0.84
N ARG A 153 -5.52 42.56 0.48
CA ARG A 153 -6.31 43.50 1.30
C ARG A 153 -7.69 43.80 0.71
N VAL A 154 -8.37 42.74 0.26
CA VAL A 154 -9.66 42.81 -0.42
C VAL A 154 -10.75 42.20 0.46
N LEU A 155 -11.91 42.88 0.56
CA LEU A 155 -13.08 42.31 1.22
C LEU A 155 -13.53 41.01 0.56
N LEU A 156 -13.75 39.98 1.37
CA LEU A 156 -14.22 38.68 0.91
C LEU A 156 -15.58 38.80 0.19
N PRO A 157 -15.72 38.25 -1.03
CA PRO A 157 -17.03 38.09 -1.64
C PRO A 157 -17.85 37.06 -0.87
N ALA A 158 -19.18 37.15 -0.97
CA ALA A 158 -20.10 36.25 -0.27
C ALA A 158 -19.72 34.77 -0.46
N ALA A 159 -19.79 33.95 0.60
CA ALA A 159 -19.30 32.57 0.63
C ALA A 159 -19.77 31.69 -0.56
N ASN A 160 -20.99 31.92 -1.06
CA ASN A 160 -21.53 31.21 -2.23
C ASN A 160 -20.73 31.45 -3.53
N MET A 161 -20.03 32.58 -3.65
CA MET A 161 -19.10 32.89 -4.74
C MET A 161 -17.77 32.17 -4.57
N ILE A 162 -17.24 32.11 -3.35
CA ILE A 162 -16.02 31.34 -3.01
C ILE A 162 -16.24 29.85 -3.27
N GLU A 163 -17.39 29.29 -2.86
CA GLU A 163 -17.76 27.91 -3.21
C GLU A 163 -17.85 27.70 -4.74
N ARG A 164 -18.41 28.66 -5.49
CA ARG A 164 -18.43 28.58 -6.97
C ARG A 164 -17.03 28.62 -7.59
N MET A 165 -16.15 29.47 -7.07
CA MET A 165 -14.75 29.56 -7.55
C MET A 165 -13.99 28.26 -7.28
N GLY A 166 -14.10 27.68 -6.08
CA GLY A 166 -13.47 26.40 -5.77
C GLY A 166 -14.05 25.21 -6.54
N LEU A 167 -15.36 25.22 -6.86
CA LEU A 167 -15.95 24.23 -7.77
C LEU A 167 -15.44 24.36 -9.21
N ALA A 168 -15.31 25.59 -9.71
CA ALA A 168 -14.71 25.86 -11.02
C ALA A 168 -13.24 25.42 -11.07
N ALA A 169 -12.46 25.74 -10.02
CA ALA A 169 -11.09 25.31 -9.86
C ALA A 169 -10.92 23.78 -9.87
N ARG A 170 -11.75 23.04 -9.12
CA ARG A 170 -11.76 21.56 -9.18
C ARG A 170 -12.09 21.03 -10.57
N ALA A 171 -13.01 21.67 -11.29
CA ALA A 171 -13.32 21.27 -12.67
C ALA A 171 -12.18 21.55 -13.66
N ILE A 172 -11.42 22.63 -13.46
CA ILE A 172 -10.23 22.98 -14.26
C ILE A 172 -9.07 22.03 -13.94
N ALA A 173 -8.71 21.87 -12.66
CA ALA A 173 -7.65 20.95 -12.22
C ALA A 173 -7.93 19.50 -12.62
N ARG A 174 -9.21 19.08 -12.63
CA ARG A 174 -9.62 17.79 -13.20
C ARG A 174 -9.29 17.71 -14.70
N ARG A 175 -9.71 18.69 -15.51
CA ARG A 175 -9.44 18.69 -16.96
C ARG A 175 -7.94 18.72 -17.27
N GLN A 176 -7.15 19.44 -16.48
CA GLN A 176 -5.68 19.45 -16.60
C GLN A 176 -5.09 18.05 -16.34
N ALA A 177 -5.53 17.37 -15.27
CA ALA A 177 -5.10 16.00 -14.98
C ALA A 177 -5.63 14.96 -15.98
N GLU A 178 -6.82 15.16 -16.56
CA GLU A 178 -7.32 14.33 -17.67
C GLU A 178 -6.45 14.50 -18.92
N ALA A 179 -6.17 15.75 -19.33
CA ALA A 179 -5.33 16.06 -20.49
C ALA A 179 -3.90 15.51 -20.34
N ALA A 180 -3.27 15.70 -19.18
CA ALA A 180 -1.89 15.26 -18.91
C ALA A 180 -1.65 13.75 -19.12
N LEU A 181 -2.71 12.92 -19.04
CA LEU A 181 -2.67 11.48 -19.28
C LEU A 181 -3.01 11.05 -20.73
N ILE A 182 -3.54 11.95 -21.57
CA ILE A 182 -4.08 11.59 -22.90
C ILE A 182 -3.57 12.44 -24.07
N THR A 183 -2.97 13.61 -23.84
CA THR A 183 -2.53 14.52 -24.92
C THR A 183 -1.47 13.92 -25.84
N ASP A 184 -0.60 13.05 -25.32
CA ASP A 184 0.50 12.43 -26.08
C ASP A 184 0.16 11.01 -26.57
N LEU A 185 -1.09 10.55 -26.39
CA LEU A 185 -1.55 9.25 -26.86
C LEU A 185 -2.12 9.38 -28.27
N ASP A 186 -1.73 8.46 -29.14
CA ASP A 186 -2.17 8.44 -30.53
C ASP A 186 -3.67 8.08 -30.66
N PRO A 187 -4.34 8.47 -31.77
CA PRO A 187 -5.77 8.22 -31.95
C PRO A 187 -6.17 6.73 -31.94
N GLU A 188 -5.29 5.82 -32.34
CA GLU A 188 -5.57 4.38 -32.44
C GLU A 188 -5.53 3.71 -31.05
N THR A 189 -4.55 4.06 -30.22
CA THR A 189 -4.52 3.74 -28.79
C THR A 189 -5.74 4.31 -28.09
N LEU A 190 -6.10 5.58 -28.33
CA LEU A 190 -7.29 6.19 -27.72
C LEU A 190 -8.60 5.50 -28.16
N GLY A 191 -8.68 4.99 -29.39
CA GLY A 191 -9.77 4.14 -29.87
C GLY A 191 -9.79 2.76 -29.20
N THR A 192 -8.62 2.14 -29.03
CA THR A 192 -8.44 0.84 -28.36
C THR A 192 -8.85 0.92 -26.89
N LEU A 193 -8.50 2.02 -26.20
CA LEU A 193 -8.92 2.31 -24.83
C LEU A 193 -10.45 2.41 -24.71
N ASP A 194 -11.11 3.13 -25.62
CA ASP A 194 -12.58 3.19 -25.66
C ASP A 194 -13.19 1.80 -25.93
N GLY A 195 -12.54 1.00 -26.80
CA GLY A 195 -12.92 -0.39 -27.10
C GLY A 195 -12.88 -1.34 -25.89
N LEU A 196 -12.09 -1.07 -24.85
CA LEU A 196 -12.04 -1.89 -23.62
C LEU A 196 -13.38 -1.93 -22.86
N LEU A 197 -14.28 -0.98 -23.13
CA LEU A 197 -15.61 -0.90 -22.52
C LEU A 197 -16.68 -1.68 -23.31
N ALA A 198 -16.41 -2.07 -24.56
CA ALA A 198 -17.28 -2.97 -25.32
C ALA A 198 -17.21 -4.40 -24.78
N VAL A 199 -18.24 -5.20 -25.04
CA VAL A 199 -18.24 -6.63 -24.72
C VAL A 199 -17.38 -7.36 -25.75
N ASP A 200 -16.33 -8.02 -25.30
CA ASP A 200 -15.48 -8.87 -26.15
C ASP A 200 -16.13 -10.26 -26.26
N PRO A 201 -16.50 -10.73 -27.48
CA PRO A 201 -17.19 -11.99 -27.68
C PRO A 201 -16.35 -13.22 -27.33
N ALA A 202 -15.01 -13.12 -27.32
CA ALA A 202 -14.13 -14.24 -26.96
C ALA A 202 -14.07 -14.49 -25.44
N ILE A 203 -14.48 -13.53 -24.61
CA ILE A 203 -14.51 -13.65 -23.13
C ILE A 203 -15.89 -13.39 -22.50
N GLY A 204 -16.91 -13.08 -23.31
CA GLY A 204 -18.29 -12.86 -22.88
C GLY A 204 -18.52 -11.65 -21.97
N GLN A 205 -17.55 -10.74 -21.87
CA GLN A 205 -17.55 -9.60 -20.95
C GLN A 205 -16.64 -8.48 -21.48
N THR A 206 -16.64 -7.31 -20.85
CA THR A 206 -15.75 -6.21 -21.26
C THR A 206 -14.32 -6.45 -20.79
N ARG A 207 -13.31 -6.07 -21.60
CA ARG A 207 -11.89 -6.20 -21.22
C ARG A 207 -11.56 -5.37 -19.97
N TYR A 208 -12.16 -4.18 -19.84
CA TYR A 208 -12.04 -3.34 -18.64
C TYR A 208 -12.56 -4.05 -17.38
N HIS A 209 -13.65 -4.83 -17.46
CA HIS A 209 -14.10 -5.63 -16.33
C HIS A 209 -13.18 -6.83 -16.06
N TRP A 210 -12.81 -7.60 -17.09
CA TRP A 210 -11.95 -8.79 -16.99
C TRP A 210 -10.58 -8.52 -16.34
N LEU A 211 -9.99 -7.35 -16.62
CA LEU A 211 -8.76 -6.87 -15.98
C LEU A 211 -8.92 -6.59 -14.48
N ARG A 212 -10.12 -6.23 -14.04
CA ARG A 212 -10.46 -5.92 -12.63
C ARG A 212 -10.94 -7.16 -11.87
N SER A 213 -11.60 -8.12 -12.53
CA SER A 213 -12.03 -9.40 -11.97
C SER A 213 -10.92 -10.47 -12.03
N ALA A 214 -9.76 -10.14 -11.44
CA ALA A 214 -8.63 -11.06 -11.30
C ALA A 214 -8.81 -11.99 -10.06
N PRO A 215 -8.50 -13.29 -10.16
CA PRO A 215 -8.74 -14.24 -9.07
C PRO A 215 -7.66 -14.17 -7.98
N GLU A 216 -8.06 -13.94 -6.73
CA GLU A 216 -7.15 -13.77 -5.59
C GLU A 216 -6.66 -15.10 -4.98
N ALA A 217 -7.42 -16.19 -5.18
CA ALA A 217 -7.12 -17.50 -4.62
C ALA A 217 -5.86 -18.12 -5.27
N PRO A 218 -4.79 -18.46 -4.52
CA PRO A 218 -3.56 -18.97 -5.14
C PRO A 218 -3.77 -20.35 -5.78
N GLY A 219 -3.52 -20.44 -7.08
CA GLY A 219 -3.64 -21.66 -7.89
C GLY A 219 -2.87 -21.52 -9.21
N ALA A 220 -2.41 -22.63 -9.79
CA ALA A 220 -1.55 -22.60 -10.98
C ALA A 220 -2.21 -21.89 -12.18
N GLY A 221 -3.46 -22.23 -12.50
CA GLY A 221 -4.22 -21.57 -13.58
C GLY A 221 -4.52 -20.11 -13.29
N ASN A 222 -4.72 -19.73 -12.02
CA ASN A 222 -4.94 -18.34 -11.62
C ASN A 222 -3.67 -17.49 -11.84
N LEU A 223 -2.49 -18.05 -11.56
CA LEU A 223 -1.21 -17.36 -11.84
C LEU A 223 -0.98 -17.19 -13.35
N VAL A 224 -1.33 -18.19 -14.17
CA VAL A 224 -1.30 -18.06 -15.64
C VAL A 224 -2.28 -16.98 -16.12
N GLY A 225 -3.52 -16.99 -15.61
CA GLY A 225 -4.53 -15.95 -15.90
C GLY A 225 -4.18 -14.54 -15.40
N LEU A 226 -3.26 -14.41 -14.43
CA LEU A 226 -2.65 -13.13 -14.07
C LEU A 226 -1.59 -12.72 -15.10
N THR A 227 -0.71 -13.64 -15.52
CA THR A 227 0.29 -13.35 -16.56
C THR A 227 -0.34 -12.97 -17.90
N GLU A 228 -1.45 -13.59 -18.29
CA GLU A 228 -2.26 -13.22 -19.48
C GLU A 228 -2.79 -11.78 -19.41
N ARG A 229 -3.32 -11.37 -18.24
CA ARG A 229 -3.80 -10.00 -18.02
C ARG A 229 -2.66 -8.98 -18.06
N ILE A 230 -1.50 -9.32 -17.51
CA ILE A 230 -0.30 -8.46 -17.53
C ILE A 230 0.25 -8.33 -18.96
N ALA A 231 0.27 -9.42 -19.73
CA ALA A 231 0.62 -9.38 -21.15
C ALA A 231 -0.35 -8.48 -21.93
N PHE A 232 -1.67 -8.63 -21.72
CA PHE A 232 -2.68 -7.76 -22.32
C PHE A 232 -2.46 -6.28 -21.99
N LEU A 233 -2.24 -5.92 -20.72
CA LEU A 233 -1.97 -4.53 -20.33
C LEU A 233 -0.73 -3.92 -21.01
N ARG A 234 0.31 -4.74 -21.28
CA ARG A 234 1.51 -4.28 -21.98
C ARG A 234 1.30 -4.11 -23.48
N MET A 235 0.43 -4.92 -24.10
CA MET A 235 0.04 -4.73 -25.50
C MET A 235 -0.73 -3.42 -25.76
N LEU A 236 -1.26 -2.78 -24.70
CA LEU A 236 -1.91 -1.46 -24.80
C LEU A 236 -0.92 -0.28 -24.86
N GLY A 237 0.40 -0.51 -24.78
CA GLY A 237 1.43 0.53 -24.95
C GLY A 237 1.53 1.62 -23.87
N ILE A 238 0.59 1.70 -22.93
CA ILE A 238 0.49 2.78 -21.93
C ILE A 238 1.70 2.81 -20.98
N ASP A 239 2.54 3.85 -21.08
CA ASP A 239 3.69 4.07 -20.19
C ASP A 239 3.22 4.38 -18.74
N PRO A 240 3.61 3.57 -17.73
CA PRO A 240 3.34 3.88 -16.32
C PRO A 240 3.86 5.25 -15.85
N ARG A 241 4.86 5.84 -16.53
CA ARG A 241 5.39 7.17 -16.22
C ARG A 241 4.38 8.29 -16.43
N LEU A 242 3.30 8.10 -17.18
CA LEU A 242 2.20 9.08 -17.25
C LEU A 242 1.64 9.43 -15.86
N GLN A 243 1.75 8.52 -14.88
CA GLN A 243 1.41 8.78 -13.47
C GLN A 243 2.17 9.99 -12.88
N THR A 244 3.43 10.26 -13.25
CA THR A 244 4.22 11.35 -12.64
C THR A 244 3.78 12.74 -13.12
N ARG A 245 2.98 12.81 -14.18
CA ARG A 245 2.41 14.06 -14.71
C ARG A 245 1.22 14.59 -13.89
N VAL A 246 0.72 13.81 -12.93
CA VAL A 246 -0.44 14.14 -12.11
C VAL A 246 -0.03 14.15 -10.63
N PRO A 247 -0.28 15.23 -9.86
CA PRO A 247 0.03 15.26 -8.43
C PRO A 247 -0.63 14.12 -7.66
N SER A 248 0.08 13.56 -6.68
CA SER A 248 -0.30 12.31 -5.99
C SER A 248 -1.73 12.32 -5.41
N GLY A 249 -2.12 13.39 -4.71
CA GLY A 249 -3.47 13.50 -4.14
C GLY A 249 -4.61 13.57 -5.19
N ARG A 250 -4.31 14.09 -6.38
CA ARG A 250 -5.23 14.11 -7.55
C ARG A 250 -5.23 12.76 -8.27
N TRP A 251 -4.08 12.10 -8.38
CA TRP A 251 -3.99 10.72 -8.88
C TRP A 251 -4.82 9.77 -8.01
N ASP A 252 -4.63 9.79 -6.69
CA ASP A 252 -5.39 8.95 -5.76
C ASP A 252 -6.91 9.25 -5.79
N GLN A 253 -7.31 10.47 -6.14
CA GLN A 253 -8.71 10.82 -6.39
C GLN A 253 -9.23 10.21 -7.71
N MET A 254 -8.46 10.29 -8.79
CA MET A 254 -8.80 9.66 -10.08
C MET A 254 -8.88 8.13 -9.96
N ILE A 255 -7.98 7.51 -9.19
CA ILE A 255 -8.03 6.07 -8.88
C ILE A 255 -9.30 5.73 -8.10
N ARG A 256 -9.64 6.47 -7.02
CA ARG A 256 -10.85 6.22 -6.24
C ARG A 256 -12.14 6.41 -7.05
N GLU A 257 -12.18 7.37 -7.98
CA GLU A 257 -13.30 7.52 -8.91
C GLU A 257 -13.37 6.38 -9.93
N GLY A 258 -12.24 5.99 -10.53
CA GLY A 258 -12.19 4.86 -11.45
C GLY A 258 -12.56 3.54 -10.78
N ASP A 259 -12.19 3.34 -9.51
CA ASP A 259 -12.55 2.16 -8.72
C ASP A 259 -14.08 2.06 -8.53
N ALA A 260 -14.75 3.19 -8.27
CA ALA A 260 -16.21 3.28 -8.21
C ALA A 260 -16.91 3.25 -9.59
N THR A 261 -16.17 3.29 -10.70
CA THR A 261 -16.72 3.38 -12.07
C THR A 261 -16.69 2.02 -12.80
N PRO A 262 -17.83 1.30 -12.91
CA PRO A 262 -17.96 0.13 -13.78
C PRO A 262 -17.95 0.52 -15.28
N ALA A 263 -17.81 -0.47 -16.17
CA ALA A 263 -17.62 -0.23 -17.60
C ALA A 263 -18.73 0.65 -18.24
N TRP A 264 -20.00 0.41 -17.93
CA TRP A 264 -21.11 1.19 -18.46
C TRP A 264 -21.04 2.67 -18.03
N LEU A 265 -20.76 2.94 -16.76
CA LEU A 265 -20.64 4.31 -16.24
C LEU A 265 -19.39 5.03 -16.78
N ALA A 266 -18.35 4.28 -17.16
CA ALA A 266 -17.22 4.83 -17.89
C ALA A 266 -17.62 5.24 -19.32
N SER A 267 -18.47 4.46 -20.01
CA SER A 267 -18.98 4.80 -21.35
C SER A 267 -19.75 6.12 -21.36
N ASP A 268 -20.57 6.36 -20.33
CA ASP A 268 -21.35 7.59 -20.12
C ASP A 268 -20.49 8.86 -19.90
N PHE A 269 -19.20 8.71 -19.62
CA PHE A 269 -18.29 9.85 -19.50
C PHE A 269 -17.92 10.41 -20.89
N ASN A 270 -17.72 11.73 -20.96
CA ASN A 270 -17.10 12.37 -22.12
C ASN A 270 -15.72 11.76 -22.42
N ALA A 271 -15.29 11.80 -23.69
CA ALA A 271 -14.09 11.10 -24.15
C ALA A 271 -12.81 11.41 -23.34
N SER A 272 -12.58 12.68 -22.96
CA SER A 272 -11.45 13.09 -22.10
C SER A 272 -11.47 12.33 -20.77
N ARG A 273 -12.57 12.48 -20.02
CA ARG A 273 -12.75 11.86 -18.71
C ARG A 273 -12.70 10.34 -18.80
N ARG A 274 -13.33 9.75 -19.83
CA ARG A 274 -13.38 8.31 -20.06
C ARG A 274 -11.98 7.75 -20.28
N ARG A 275 -11.27 8.23 -21.29
CA ARG A 275 -9.92 7.78 -21.66
C ARG A 275 -8.93 7.98 -20.52
N ALA A 276 -8.92 9.14 -19.86
CA ALA A 276 -8.05 9.39 -18.71
C ALA A 276 -8.35 8.48 -17.50
N THR A 277 -9.62 8.16 -17.24
CA THR A 277 -10.00 7.20 -16.18
C THR A 277 -9.50 5.79 -16.52
N ILE A 278 -9.60 5.37 -17.78
CA ILE A 278 -9.11 4.07 -18.25
C ILE A 278 -7.58 4.00 -18.19
N VAL A 279 -6.85 5.04 -18.63
CA VAL A 279 -5.38 5.13 -18.51
C VAL A 279 -4.92 5.01 -17.05
N ALA A 280 -5.53 5.78 -16.14
CA ALA A 280 -5.19 5.71 -14.71
C ALA A 280 -5.46 4.30 -14.12
N GLN A 281 -6.57 3.68 -14.52
CA GLN A 281 -6.91 2.31 -14.11
C GLN A 281 -5.96 1.26 -14.72
N ILE A 282 -5.53 1.39 -15.98
CA ILE A 282 -4.53 0.50 -16.62
C ILE A 282 -3.21 0.53 -15.85
N ILE A 283 -2.69 1.72 -15.55
CA ILE A 283 -1.41 1.88 -14.83
C ILE A 283 -1.52 1.29 -13.42
N LYS A 284 -2.63 1.54 -12.72
CA LYS A 284 -2.92 0.96 -11.40
C LYS A 284 -3.05 -0.57 -11.44
N LEU A 285 -3.73 -1.12 -12.44
CA LEU A 285 -3.92 -2.57 -12.61
C LEU A 285 -2.63 -3.25 -13.03
N GLY A 286 -1.77 -2.62 -13.83
CA GLY A 286 -0.43 -3.13 -14.17
C GLY A 286 0.43 -3.33 -12.92
N GLN A 287 0.42 -2.35 -12.01
CA GLN A 287 1.07 -2.45 -10.70
C GLN A 287 0.41 -3.54 -9.82
N LYS A 288 -0.93 -3.50 -9.66
CA LYS A 288 -1.64 -4.46 -8.79
C LYS A 288 -1.48 -5.91 -9.25
N LEU A 289 -1.69 -6.20 -10.53
CA LEU A 289 -1.62 -7.56 -11.07
C LEU A 289 -0.20 -8.11 -11.01
N THR A 290 0.83 -7.26 -11.20
CA THR A 290 2.23 -7.65 -10.98
C THR A 290 2.47 -8.06 -9.54
N ASP A 291 2.03 -7.25 -8.57
CA ASP A 291 2.16 -7.55 -7.14
C ASP A 291 1.37 -8.83 -6.76
N ASP A 292 0.12 -8.96 -7.22
CA ASP A 292 -0.75 -10.12 -7.01
C ASP A 292 -0.12 -11.41 -7.58
N ALA A 293 0.49 -11.34 -8.78
CA ALA A 293 1.15 -12.48 -9.42
C ALA A 293 2.43 -12.92 -8.71
N VAL A 294 3.29 -11.98 -8.31
CA VAL A 294 4.50 -12.28 -7.53
C VAL A 294 4.13 -12.84 -6.16
N MET A 295 3.13 -12.25 -5.49
CA MET A 295 2.59 -12.75 -4.23
C MET A 295 1.95 -14.14 -4.38
N MET A 296 1.27 -14.42 -5.49
CA MET A 296 0.69 -15.73 -5.78
C MET A 296 1.77 -16.78 -6.06
N PHE A 297 2.83 -16.44 -6.80
CA PHE A 297 4.00 -17.30 -6.98
C PHE A 297 4.65 -17.65 -5.62
N ILE A 298 4.88 -16.65 -4.76
CA ILE A 298 5.44 -16.87 -3.42
C ILE A 298 4.54 -17.79 -2.59
N LYS A 299 3.22 -17.58 -2.61
CA LYS A 299 2.24 -18.44 -1.93
C LYS A 299 2.22 -19.88 -2.48
N LEU A 300 2.38 -20.07 -3.79
CA LEU A 300 2.42 -21.41 -4.41
C LEU A 300 3.71 -22.16 -4.06
N MET A 301 4.88 -21.53 -4.20
CA MET A 301 6.16 -22.13 -3.83
C MET A 301 6.31 -22.30 -2.31
N GLY A 302 5.67 -21.47 -1.49
CA GLY A 302 5.58 -21.67 -0.04
C GLY A 302 4.70 -22.86 0.35
N ARG A 303 3.52 -23.00 -0.29
CA ARG A 303 2.62 -24.15 -0.09
C ARG A 303 3.28 -25.48 -0.45
N LEU A 304 4.05 -25.54 -1.53
CA LEU A 304 4.79 -26.75 -1.95
C LEU A 304 5.69 -27.28 -0.81
N PHE A 305 6.56 -26.43 -0.28
CA PHE A 305 7.47 -26.81 0.81
C PHE A 305 6.73 -27.03 2.14
N SER A 306 5.64 -26.31 2.41
CA SER A 306 4.77 -26.58 3.56
C SER A 306 4.15 -27.99 3.49
N GLN A 307 3.61 -28.38 2.34
CA GLN A 307 3.06 -29.73 2.12
C GLN A 307 4.13 -30.81 2.24
N VAL A 308 5.32 -30.62 1.65
CA VAL A 308 6.44 -31.55 1.76
C VAL A 308 6.92 -31.69 3.21
N ASN A 309 7.13 -30.58 3.92
CA ASN A 309 7.58 -30.60 5.31
C ASN A 309 6.52 -31.21 6.24
N ASN A 310 5.24 -30.99 5.98
CA ASN A 310 4.16 -31.64 6.74
C ASN A 310 4.07 -33.15 6.43
N ARG A 311 4.30 -33.59 5.18
CA ARG A 311 4.45 -35.02 4.85
C ARG A 311 5.67 -35.64 5.56
N LYS A 312 6.83 -34.97 5.56
CA LYS A 312 8.03 -35.44 6.28
C LYS A 312 7.77 -35.54 7.79
N LYS A 313 7.16 -34.51 8.41
CA LYS A 313 6.73 -34.54 9.82
C LYS A 313 5.75 -35.68 10.10
N GLN A 314 4.75 -35.90 9.24
CA GLN A 314 3.77 -36.98 9.43
C GLN A 314 4.43 -38.36 9.34
N ARG A 315 5.34 -38.57 8.36
CA ARG A 315 6.14 -39.81 8.24
C ARG A 315 7.00 -40.06 9.49
N HIS A 316 7.70 -39.04 10.00
CA HIS A 316 8.44 -39.17 11.27
C HIS A 316 7.52 -39.46 12.46
N MET A 317 6.34 -38.84 12.53
CA MET A 317 5.38 -39.07 13.63
C MET A 317 4.74 -40.46 13.59
N SER A 318 4.44 -41.02 12.41
CA SER A 318 3.99 -42.41 12.29
C SER A 318 5.12 -43.39 12.57
N ALA A 319 6.34 -43.13 12.07
CA ALA A 319 7.51 -43.96 12.35
C ALA A 319 7.87 -43.97 13.84
N ARG A 320 7.60 -42.89 14.59
CA ARG A 320 7.99 -42.70 16.01
C ARG A 320 7.56 -43.85 16.94
N LEU A 321 6.46 -44.54 16.66
CA LEU A 321 6.05 -45.73 17.43
C LEU A 321 7.00 -46.91 17.18
N GLU A 322 7.33 -47.18 15.91
CA GLU A 322 8.30 -48.21 15.54
C GLU A 322 9.73 -47.83 15.95
N THR A 323 10.12 -46.55 15.87
CA THR A 323 11.39 -46.06 16.45
C THR A 323 11.42 -46.30 17.96
N SER A 324 10.31 -46.09 18.67
CA SER A 324 10.23 -46.33 20.12
C SER A 324 10.32 -47.82 20.47
N LYS A 325 9.82 -48.73 19.61
CA LYS A 325 9.99 -50.18 19.74
C LYS A 325 11.42 -50.61 19.44
N ALA A 326 12.00 -50.12 18.35
CA ALA A 326 13.36 -50.49 17.92
C ALA A 326 14.43 -49.98 18.90
N LEU A 327 14.29 -48.76 19.42
CA LEU A 327 15.16 -48.22 20.48
C LEU A 327 15.03 -49.00 21.80
N ARG A 328 13.86 -49.57 22.11
CA ARG A 328 13.70 -50.50 23.23
C ARG A 328 14.45 -51.80 22.96
N LEU A 329 14.19 -52.47 21.83
CA LEU A 329 14.90 -53.71 21.47
C LEU A 329 16.43 -53.54 21.45
N PHE A 330 16.92 -52.37 21.04
CA PHE A 330 18.35 -52.02 21.09
C PHE A 330 18.86 -51.82 22.54
N LEU A 331 18.09 -51.17 23.40
CA LEU A 331 18.40 -51.07 24.84
C LEU A 331 18.35 -52.44 25.53
N ASP A 332 17.33 -53.25 25.25
CA ASP A 332 17.16 -54.61 25.76
C ASP A 332 18.35 -55.50 25.31
N THR A 333 18.84 -55.31 24.09
CA THR A 333 20.07 -55.93 23.56
C THR A 333 21.32 -55.50 24.34
N ILE A 334 21.50 -54.20 24.57
CA ILE A 334 22.63 -53.69 25.38
C ILE A 334 22.57 -54.24 26.81
N VAL A 335 21.40 -54.26 27.44
CA VAL A 335 21.20 -54.80 28.79
C VAL A 335 21.41 -56.32 28.86
N ALA A 336 21.10 -57.06 27.78
CA ALA A 336 21.40 -58.49 27.70
C ALA A 336 22.90 -58.74 27.55
N LEU A 337 23.59 -58.00 26.68
CA LEU A 337 25.05 -58.10 26.48
C LEU A 337 25.83 -57.65 27.73
N GLN A 338 25.40 -56.58 28.39
CA GLN A 338 25.99 -56.16 29.66
C GLN A 338 25.77 -57.22 30.74
N ALA A 339 24.55 -57.76 30.90
CA ALA A 339 24.30 -58.81 31.89
C ALA A 339 25.07 -60.11 31.61
N ALA A 340 25.45 -60.39 30.36
CA ALA A 340 26.34 -61.50 30.03
C ALA A 340 27.79 -61.23 30.47
N ASN A 341 28.30 -60.03 30.17
CA ASN A 341 29.62 -59.55 30.61
C ASN A 341 29.74 -59.51 32.15
N ASP A 342 28.71 -59.00 32.84
CA ASP A 342 28.68 -58.85 34.30
C ASP A 342 28.49 -60.19 35.04
N MET A 343 28.19 -61.29 34.31
CA MET A 343 28.03 -62.65 34.84
C MET A 343 29.03 -63.66 34.24
N ASP A 344 30.00 -63.19 33.44
CA ASP A 344 30.98 -63.99 32.67
C ASP A 344 30.36 -65.18 31.90
N ALA A 345 29.18 -64.93 31.30
CA ALA A 345 28.36 -65.92 30.61
C ALA A 345 28.32 -65.66 29.10
N ASP A 346 28.06 -66.70 28.28
CA ASP A 346 27.96 -66.56 26.82
C ASP A 346 26.96 -65.47 26.40
N PRO A 347 27.41 -64.38 25.76
CA PRO A 347 26.55 -63.29 25.33
C PRO A 347 25.45 -63.72 24.36
N MET A 348 25.66 -64.77 23.55
CA MET A 348 24.66 -65.19 22.57
C MET A 348 23.51 -65.96 23.22
N THR A 349 23.80 -66.88 24.13
CA THR A 349 22.81 -67.59 24.95
C THR A 349 21.99 -66.63 25.82
N ILE A 350 22.61 -65.60 26.41
CA ILE A 350 21.89 -64.58 27.19
C ILE A 350 21.04 -63.66 26.29
N LEU A 351 21.55 -63.27 25.12
CA LEU A 351 20.84 -62.43 24.16
C LEU A 351 19.60 -63.12 23.60
N ASP A 352 19.72 -64.38 23.18
CA ASP A 352 18.59 -65.13 22.63
C ASP A 352 17.50 -65.39 23.69
N ARG A 353 17.91 -65.74 24.93
CA ARG A 353 16.97 -65.91 26.07
C ARG A 353 16.23 -64.63 26.47
N ARG A 354 16.84 -63.44 26.34
CA ARG A 354 16.24 -62.15 26.77
C ARG A 354 15.52 -61.38 25.66
N VAL A 355 16.03 -61.44 24.43
CA VAL A 355 15.55 -60.59 23.31
C VAL A 355 15.07 -61.43 22.11
N GLY A 356 15.72 -62.57 21.86
CA GLY A 356 15.49 -63.45 20.72
C GLY A 356 16.25 -62.99 19.48
N TRP A 357 17.26 -63.77 19.06
CA TRP A 357 18.11 -63.47 17.91
C TRP A 357 17.31 -63.36 16.61
N HIS A 358 16.39 -64.30 16.38
CA HIS A 358 15.49 -64.27 15.22
C HIS A 358 14.56 -63.03 15.22
N ARG A 359 14.20 -62.51 16.40
CA ARG A 359 13.36 -61.31 16.53
C ARG A 359 14.11 -60.04 16.14
N LEU A 360 15.41 -59.95 16.46
CA LEU A 360 16.29 -58.87 16.00
C LEU A 360 16.45 -58.91 14.48
N LEU A 361 16.67 -60.09 13.90
CA LEU A 361 16.78 -60.27 12.44
C LEU A 361 15.48 -59.91 11.70
N GLN A 362 14.30 -60.21 12.26
CA GLN A 362 13.02 -59.81 11.67
C GLN A 362 12.78 -58.29 11.68
N VAL A 363 13.35 -57.56 12.65
CA VAL A 363 13.20 -56.09 12.75
C VAL A 363 14.22 -55.34 11.88
N LYS A 364 15.34 -55.99 11.50
CA LYS A 364 16.41 -55.39 10.69
C LYS A 364 15.92 -54.65 9.42
N PRO A 365 15.08 -55.23 8.52
CA PRO A 365 14.68 -54.54 7.29
C PRO A 365 13.82 -53.30 7.56
N GLY A 366 13.02 -53.32 8.63
CA GLY A 366 12.26 -52.15 9.08
C GLY A 366 13.16 -51.04 9.62
N LEU A 367 14.21 -51.41 10.36
CA LEU A 367 15.24 -50.49 10.84
C LEU A 367 16.03 -49.85 9.68
N GLU A 368 16.48 -50.64 8.72
CA GLU A 368 17.21 -50.17 7.53
C GLU A 368 16.37 -49.17 6.73
N ALA A 369 15.13 -49.55 6.39
CA ALA A 369 14.19 -48.66 5.70
C ALA A 369 13.87 -47.38 6.50
N MET A 370 13.85 -47.43 7.84
CA MET A 370 13.63 -46.25 8.69
C MET A 370 14.83 -45.29 8.73
N VAL A 371 16.06 -45.79 8.60
CA VAL A 371 17.26 -44.96 8.46
C VAL A 371 17.23 -44.26 7.09
N GLU A 372 17.10 -45.02 6.00
CA GLU A 372 17.05 -44.48 4.64
C GLU A 372 15.95 -43.42 4.46
N ASN A 373 14.73 -43.68 4.97
CA ASN A 373 13.61 -42.75 4.84
C ASN A 373 13.74 -41.50 5.73
N SER A 374 14.63 -41.48 6.71
CA SER A 374 14.88 -40.30 7.55
C SER A 374 15.57 -39.19 6.75
N ASP A 375 16.50 -39.54 5.88
CA ASP A 375 17.42 -38.59 5.26
C ASP A 375 16.91 -37.98 3.94
N VAL A 376 15.80 -38.49 3.40
CA VAL A 376 15.17 -37.98 2.17
C VAL A 376 15.00 -36.45 2.22
N SER A 377 15.71 -35.77 1.32
CA SER A 377 15.77 -34.31 1.26
C SER A 377 14.41 -33.70 0.89
N PRO A 378 13.99 -32.59 1.53
CA PRO A 378 12.78 -31.85 1.13
C PRO A 378 12.80 -31.41 -0.34
N LEU A 379 13.97 -31.19 -0.95
CA LEU A 379 14.08 -30.84 -2.37
C LEU A 379 13.62 -31.99 -3.29
N VAL A 380 13.96 -33.24 -2.95
CA VAL A 380 13.59 -34.43 -3.73
C VAL A 380 12.07 -34.65 -3.69
N MET A 381 11.47 -34.58 -2.50
CA MET A 381 10.01 -34.64 -2.34
C MET A 381 9.28 -33.45 -3.00
N ALA A 382 9.91 -32.27 -3.09
CA ALA A 382 9.36 -31.15 -3.84
C ALA A 382 9.44 -31.37 -5.37
N ALA A 383 10.49 -32.03 -5.86
CA ALA A 383 10.66 -32.39 -7.27
C ALA A 383 9.68 -33.47 -7.76
N GLU A 384 9.06 -34.26 -6.88
CA GLU A 384 7.86 -35.06 -7.21
C GLU A 384 6.78 -34.19 -7.87
N GLN A 385 6.53 -33.01 -7.31
CA GLN A 385 5.48 -32.07 -7.75
C GLN A 385 5.92 -31.15 -8.90
N HIS A 386 7.06 -31.40 -9.54
CA HIS A 386 7.60 -30.59 -10.64
C HIS A 386 6.62 -30.44 -11.81
N ALA A 387 5.78 -31.45 -12.08
CA ALA A 387 4.72 -31.37 -13.08
C ALA A 387 3.64 -30.30 -12.77
N THR A 388 3.40 -29.99 -11.49
CA THR A 388 2.49 -28.93 -11.05
C THR A 388 3.15 -27.55 -11.15
N VAL A 389 4.45 -27.45 -10.87
CA VAL A 389 5.22 -26.20 -10.98
C VAL A 389 5.40 -25.77 -12.44
N ARG A 390 5.67 -26.72 -13.34
CA ARG A 390 5.75 -26.49 -14.79
C ARG A 390 4.52 -25.81 -15.40
N LYS A 391 3.33 -25.95 -14.80
CA LYS A 391 2.08 -25.33 -15.29
C LYS A 391 2.08 -23.81 -15.23
N TYR A 392 2.92 -23.19 -14.40
CA TYR A 392 2.98 -21.72 -14.25
C TYR A 392 4.40 -21.15 -14.36
N ALA A 393 5.45 -21.94 -14.08
CA ALA A 393 6.83 -21.44 -14.04
C ALA A 393 7.28 -20.78 -15.35
N GLY A 394 6.98 -21.38 -16.51
CA GLY A 394 7.33 -20.81 -17.82
C GLY A 394 6.70 -19.44 -18.05
N ALA A 395 5.36 -19.35 -17.94
CA ALA A 395 4.62 -18.10 -18.13
C ALA A 395 5.04 -17.01 -17.12
N PHE A 396 5.25 -17.38 -15.85
CA PHE A 396 5.72 -16.48 -14.80
C PHE A 396 7.11 -15.91 -15.11
N LEU A 397 8.09 -16.78 -15.42
CA LEU A 397 9.45 -16.35 -15.74
C LEU A 397 9.53 -15.59 -17.06
N GLN A 398 8.70 -15.91 -18.04
CA GLN A 398 8.61 -15.15 -19.30
C GLN A 398 8.05 -13.75 -19.06
N THR A 399 6.97 -13.62 -18.28
CA THR A 399 6.27 -12.35 -18.01
C THR A 399 7.10 -11.34 -17.23
N PHE A 400 7.96 -11.77 -16.30
CA PHE A 400 8.67 -10.83 -15.42
C PHE A 400 10.14 -10.59 -15.81
N THR A 401 10.57 -9.34 -15.63
CA THR A 401 11.97 -8.94 -15.62
C THR A 401 12.40 -8.81 -14.17
N PHE A 402 13.31 -9.68 -13.74
CA PHE A 402 13.85 -9.70 -12.39
C PHE A 402 15.14 -8.87 -12.33
N ARG A 403 15.31 -8.09 -11.27
CA ARG A 403 16.49 -7.24 -11.04
C ARG A 403 17.05 -7.47 -9.63
N SER A 404 18.32 -7.16 -9.42
CA SER A 404 18.99 -7.16 -8.11
C SER A 404 20.08 -6.10 -8.07
N GLN A 405 20.48 -5.67 -6.87
CA GLN A 405 21.61 -4.75 -6.65
C GLN A 405 22.97 -5.38 -7.06
N ARG A 406 23.03 -6.72 -7.15
CA ARG A 406 24.25 -7.45 -7.52
C ARG A 406 24.49 -7.39 -9.03
N ARG A 407 25.59 -6.73 -9.47
CA ARG A 407 25.96 -6.58 -10.90
C ARG A 407 26.00 -7.90 -11.68
N HIS A 408 26.45 -8.98 -11.04
CA HIS A 408 26.48 -10.33 -11.61
C HIS A 408 25.83 -11.31 -10.63
N ASP A 409 24.50 -11.37 -10.63
CA ASP A 409 23.75 -12.24 -9.72
C ASP A 409 23.63 -13.67 -10.26
N PRO A 410 24.21 -14.71 -9.59
CA PRO A 410 24.15 -16.08 -10.07
C PRO A 410 22.73 -16.64 -10.12
N LEU A 411 21.81 -16.15 -9.27
CA LEU A 411 20.41 -16.56 -9.30
C LEU A 411 19.69 -16.01 -10.54
N LEU A 412 19.96 -14.76 -10.91
CA LEU A 412 19.34 -14.18 -12.11
C LEU A 412 19.89 -14.84 -13.39
N SER A 413 21.17 -15.21 -13.41
CA SER A 413 21.75 -16.05 -14.47
C SER A 413 21.05 -17.41 -14.57
N ALA A 414 20.83 -18.10 -13.44
CA ALA A 414 20.11 -19.38 -13.40
C ALA A 414 18.65 -19.24 -13.88
N VAL A 415 17.96 -18.19 -13.45
CA VAL A 415 16.60 -17.85 -13.89
C VAL A 415 16.56 -17.55 -15.39
N ALA A 416 17.57 -16.88 -15.95
CA ALA A 416 17.68 -16.65 -17.39
C ALA A 416 17.88 -17.97 -18.18
N THR A 417 18.72 -18.89 -17.70
CA THR A 417 18.86 -20.23 -18.28
C THR A 417 17.53 -20.99 -18.29
N ILE A 418 16.80 -20.98 -17.17
CA ILE A 418 15.49 -21.64 -17.07
C ILE A 418 14.46 -20.96 -18.01
N LYS A 419 14.42 -19.62 -18.05
CA LYS A 419 13.55 -18.84 -18.96
C LYS A 419 13.80 -19.22 -20.43
N GLY A 420 15.05 -19.41 -20.82
CA GLY A 420 15.44 -19.95 -22.13
C GLY A 420 14.90 -21.36 -22.39
N LEU A 421 15.11 -22.31 -21.45
CA LEU A 421 14.61 -23.68 -21.57
C LEU A 421 13.08 -23.78 -21.67
N TYR A 422 12.33 -22.84 -21.10
CA TYR A 422 10.87 -22.75 -21.28
C TYR A 422 10.49 -22.11 -22.63
N ALA A 423 11.26 -21.13 -23.14
CA ALA A 423 10.99 -20.51 -24.44
C ALA A 423 11.32 -21.45 -25.63
N GLU A 424 12.41 -22.19 -25.54
CA GLU A 424 12.86 -23.13 -26.59
C GLU A 424 12.15 -24.51 -26.52
N GLY A 425 11.35 -24.76 -25.48
CA GLY A 425 10.73 -26.06 -25.22
C GLY A 425 11.72 -27.22 -24.93
N ARG A 426 13.03 -26.96 -24.91
CA ARG A 426 14.09 -27.96 -24.71
C ARG A 426 13.85 -28.75 -23.44
N ARG A 427 13.88 -30.09 -23.52
CA ARG A 427 13.68 -30.99 -22.37
C ARG A 427 14.97 -31.20 -21.57
N VAL A 428 16.07 -31.46 -22.26
CA VAL A 428 17.43 -31.63 -21.72
C VAL A 428 17.98 -30.29 -21.21
N MET A 429 18.83 -30.35 -20.19
CA MET A 429 19.44 -29.21 -19.52
C MET A 429 20.95 -29.15 -19.85
N PRO A 430 21.59 -27.98 -20.00
CA PRO A 430 22.97 -27.90 -20.46
C PRO A 430 23.98 -28.48 -19.45
N ASP A 431 25.07 -29.09 -19.93
CA ASP A 431 26.11 -29.70 -19.06
C ASP A 431 26.81 -28.67 -18.14
N ARG A 432 26.72 -27.38 -18.46
CA ARG A 432 27.15 -26.26 -17.62
C ARG A 432 26.00 -25.31 -17.36
N VAL A 433 25.65 -25.12 -16.09
CA VAL A 433 24.67 -24.12 -15.63
C VAL A 433 25.20 -23.31 -14.44
N PRO A 434 24.65 -22.11 -14.17
CA PRO A 434 24.97 -21.38 -12.96
C PRO A 434 24.57 -22.16 -11.71
N VAL A 435 25.51 -22.38 -10.79
CA VAL A 435 25.28 -23.08 -9.50
C VAL A 435 25.58 -22.21 -8.27
N GLY A 436 25.99 -20.95 -8.47
CA GLY A 436 26.44 -20.05 -7.40
C GLY A 436 25.35 -19.55 -6.46
N HIS A 437 24.08 -19.84 -6.74
CA HIS A 437 22.93 -19.60 -5.84
C HIS A 437 22.55 -20.83 -5.00
N LEU A 438 23.12 -22.01 -5.28
CA LEU A 438 22.78 -23.26 -4.63
C LEU A 438 23.69 -23.56 -3.44
N THR A 439 23.12 -24.11 -2.38
CA THR A 439 23.89 -24.61 -1.22
C THR A 439 24.78 -25.81 -1.58
N LYS A 440 25.61 -26.30 -0.65
CA LYS A 440 26.49 -27.46 -0.89
C LYS A 440 25.68 -28.73 -1.15
N SER A 441 24.73 -29.05 -0.27
CA SER A 441 23.87 -30.23 -0.37
C SER A 441 22.91 -30.20 -1.56
N GLU A 442 22.39 -29.03 -1.95
CA GLU A 442 21.60 -28.92 -3.19
C GLU A 442 22.44 -29.25 -4.44
N ARG A 443 23.71 -28.82 -4.49
CA ARG A 443 24.59 -29.16 -5.62
C ARG A 443 24.94 -30.65 -5.64
N GLU A 444 25.21 -31.24 -4.47
CA GLU A 444 25.47 -32.68 -4.35
C GLU A 444 24.28 -33.51 -4.85
N LEU A 445 23.05 -33.16 -4.46
CA LEU A 445 21.82 -33.82 -4.94
C LEU A 445 21.51 -33.56 -6.43
N ILE A 446 21.77 -32.37 -6.96
CA ILE A 446 21.45 -32.04 -8.36
C ILE A 446 22.40 -32.75 -9.34
N PHE A 447 23.66 -32.96 -8.97
CA PHE A 447 24.71 -33.51 -9.84
C PHE A 447 25.14 -34.95 -9.49
N GLU A 448 24.39 -35.64 -8.61
CA GLU A 448 24.67 -37.01 -8.14
C GLU A 448 24.97 -38.00 -9.27
N ASN A 449 24.22 -37.92 -10.38
CA ASN A 449 24.37 -38.79 -11.56
C ASN A 449 25.33 -38.21 -12.62
N GLY A 450 26.23 -37.29 -12.24
CA GLY A 450 27.19 -36.60 -13.12
C GLY A 450 26.58 -35.57 -14.07
N LYS A 451 25.32 -35.75 -14.47
CA LYS A 451 24.50 -34.77 -15.22
C LYS A 451 23.48 -34.10 -14.29
N PRO A 452 23.20 -32.80 -14.44
CA PRO A 452 22.26 -32.09 -13.59
C PRO A 452 20.80 -32.52 -13.81
N ASP A 453 20.10 -32.94 -12.74
CA ASP A 453 18.64 -33.11 -12.82
C ASP A 453 17.95 -31.75 -12.89
N ARG A 454 17.32 -31.50 -14.04
CA ARG A 454 16.45 -30.36 -14.29
C ARG A 454 15.34 -30.20 -13.24
N ARG A 455 14.74 -31.28 -12.73
CA ARG A 455 13.60 -31.19 -11.79
C ARG A 455 14.08 -30.60 -10.46
N LEU A 456 15.14 -31.16 -9.90
CA LEU A 456 15.78 -30.64 -8.68
C LEU A 456 16.29 -29.20 -8.91
N TYR A 457 16.96 -28.93 -10.03
CA TYR A 457 17.51 -27.60 -10.33
C TYR A 457 16.44 -26.51 -10.50
N GLU A 458 15.35 -26.77 -11.24
CA GLU A 458 14.26 -25.80 -11.38
C GLU A 458 13.57 -25.53 -10.06
N ILE A 459 13.27 -26.57 -9.26
CA ILE A 459 12.61 -26.39 -7.96
C ILE A 459 13.53 -25.62 -6.99
N ALA A 460 14.82 -25.96 -6.90
CA ALA A 460 15.78 -25.23 -6.07
C ALA A 460 15.88 -23.75 -6.52
N THR A 461 16.06 -23.49 -7.81
CA THR A 461 16.21 -22.13 -8.33
C THR A 461 14.95 -21.28 -8.13
N LEU A 462 13.75 -21.85 -8.33
CA LEU A 462 12.48 -21.16 -8.04
C LEU A 462 12.25 -20.97 -6.53
N THR A 463 12.87 -21.79 -5.68
CA THR A 463 12.83 -21.66 -4.22
C THR A 463 13.71 -20.50 -3.75
N HIS A 464 14.96 -20.43 -4.23
CA HIS A 464 15.84 -19.28 -3.99
C HIS A 464 15.25 -17.97 -4.58
N LEU A 465 14.53 -18.05 -5.71
CA LEU A 465 13.78 -16.91 -6.26
C LEU A 465 12.61 -16.49 -5.36
N ARG A 466 11.80 -17.42 -4.85
CA ARG A 466 10.74 -17.12 -3.85
C ARG A 466 11.33 -16.35 -2.66
N ASP A 467 12.40 -16.88 -2.09
CA ASP A 467 12.95 -16.35 -0.83
C ASP A 467 13.60 -14.97 -1.04
N ARG A 468 14.26 -14.75 -2.18
CA ARG A 468 14.84 -13.43 -2.52
C ARG A 468 13.84 -12.39 -3.03
N LEU A 469 12.68 -12.81 -3.56
CA LEU A 469 11.54 -11.92 -3.77
C LEU A 469 10.88 -11.54 -2.42
N HIS A 470 10.85 -12.48 -1.46
CA HIS A 470 10.29 -12.24 -0.13
C HIS A 470 11.19 -11.34 0.75
N SER A 471 12.52 -11.42 0.62
CA SER A 471 13.47 -10.50 1.27
C SER A 471 13.63 -9.15 0.55
N ARG A 472 13.13 -9.04 -0.69
CA ARG A 472 13.37 -7.94 -1.65
C ARG A 472 14.83 -7.81 -2.15
N ASP A 473 15.69 -8.82 -1.92
CA ASP A 473 17.01 -8.92 -2.57
C ASP A 473 16.92 -9.05 -4.10
N VAL A 474 15.75 -9.45 -4.60
CA VAL A 474 15.34 -9.45 -6.01
C VAL A 474 14.01 -8.70 -6.10
N TRP A 475 13.86 -7.84 -7.11
CA TRP A 475 12.65 -7.08 -7.37
C TRP A 475 12.17 -7.24 -8.82
N VAL A 476 10.98 -6.72 -9.13
CA VAL A 476 10.29 -6.92 -10.41
C VAL A 476 9.90 -5.58 -11.02
N GLU A 477 10.26 -5.37 -12.29
CA GLU A 477 9.89 -4.15 -13.02
C GLU A 477 8.36 -4.04 -13.18
N GLY A 478 7.82 -2.84 -12.91
CA GLY A 478 6.38 -2.56 -12.93
C GLY A 478 5.64 -2.88 -11.62
N SER A 479 6.29 -3.54 -10.65
CA SER A 479 5.73 -3.76 -9.31
C SER A 479 5.55 -2.45 -8.51
N ARG A 480 4.72 -2.47 -7.46
CA ARG A 480 4.69 -1.44 -6.40
C ARG A 480 5.26 -1.97 -5.08
N SER A 481 5.00 -3.22 -4.71
CA SER A 481 5.37 -3.82 -3.42
C SER A 481 6.72 -4.55 -3.41
N PHE A 482 7.21 -4.93 -4.59
CA PHE A 482 8.50 -5.57 -4.84
C PHE A 482 9.39 -4.62 -5.66
N ARG A 483 9.89 -3.60 -4.98
CA ARG A 483 10.84 -2.58 -5.45
C ARG A 483 12.12 -2.62 -4.61
N PRO A 484 13.26 -2.09 -5.09
CA PRO A 484 14.44 -1.90 -4.24
C PRO A 484 14.09 -0.93 -3.10
N ILE A 485 14.62 -1.17 -1.91
CA ILE A 485 14.34 -0.34 -0.72
C ILE A 485 14.76 1.12 -0.96
N ASP A 486 15.80 1.33 -1.77
CA ASP A 486 16.32 2.64 -2.15
C ASP A 486 15.29 3.54 -2.88
N GLU A 487 14.31 2.96 -3.60
CA GLU A 487 13.22 3.72 -4.24
C GLU A 487 12.17 4.26 -3.25
N HIS A 488 12.18 3.78 -2.00
CA HIS A 488 11.33 4.30 -0.92
C HIS A 488 12.03 5.39 -0.10
N LEU A 489 13.30 5.70 -0.39
CA LEU A 489 14.09 6.73 0.27
C LEU A 489 14.16 8.00 -0.60
N MET A 490 14.43 9.14 0.02
CA MET A 490 14.70 10.38 -0.71
C MET A 490 16.01 10.23 -1.51
N PRO A 491 16.04 10.54 -2.81
CA PRO A 491 17.28 10.51 -3.60
C PRO A 491 18.33 11.44 -3.00
N LYS A 492 19.60 10.98 -2.90
CA LYS A 492 20.69 11.76 -2.31
C LYS A 492 20.80 13.21 -2.83
N PRO A 493 20.66 13.51 -4.14
CA PRO A 493 20.69 14.89 -4.63
C PRO A 493 19.54 15.75 -4.10
N ALA A 494 18.33 15.19 -4.02
CA ALA A 494 17.17 15.90 -3.47
C ALA A 494 17.30 16.12 -1.96
N PHE A 495 17.89 15.17 -1.23
CA PHE A 495 18.21 15.33 0.18
C PHE A 495 19.26 16.43 0.42
N VAL A 496 20.31 16.51 -0.40
CA VAL A 496 21.33 17.58 -0.32
C VAL A 496 20.70 18.94 -0.58
N ALA A 497 19.95 19.11 -1.68
CA ALA A 497 19.29 20.37 -2.00
C ALA A 497 18.30 20.82 -0.91
N LEU A 498 17.43 19.92 -0.41
CA LEU A 498 16.50 20.24 0.67
C LEU A 498 17.21 20.54 2.00
N LYS A 499 18.41 19.99 2.24
CA LYS A 499 19.23 20.32 3.41
C LYS A 499 19.88 21.69 3.28
N GLU A 500 20.41 22.02 2.11
CA GLU A 500 21.07 23.30 1.82
C GLU A 500 20.07 24.47 1.79
N GLU A 501 18.83 24.22 1.38
CA GLU A 501 17.73 25.20 1.40
C GLU A 501 16.96 25.27 2.74
N ASP A 502 17.35 24.51 3.76
CA ASP A 502 16.64 24.29 5.05
C ASP A 502 15.13 23.90 4.90
N LYS A 503 14.81 23.17 3.82
CA LYS A 503 13.45 22.74 3.46
C LYS A 503 13.17 21.27 3.76
N LEU A 504 14.02 20.61 4.55
CA LEU A 504 13.77 19.24 5.02
C LEU A 504 12.51 19.12 5.91
N GLY A 505 12.03 20.22 6.50
CA GLY A 505 10.81 20.23 7.30
C GLY A 505 10.90 19.42 8.60
N LEU A 506 12.11 19.22 9.12
CA LEU A 506 12.35 18.55 10.39
C LEU A 506 11.98 19.49 11.53
N GLY A 507 11.14 19.04 12.47
CA GLY A 507 10.76 19.79 13.67
C GLY A 507 11.86 19.83 14.75
N VAL A 508 13.13 19.75 14.35
CA VAL A 508 14.34 19.69 15.21
C VAL A 508 15.51 20.33 14.47
N GLN A 509 16.46 20.88 15.23
CA GLN A 509 17.70 21.48 14.68
C GLN A 509 18.48 20.48 13.81
N ALA A 510 19.02 20.96 12.68
CA ALA A 510 19.77 20.12 11.74
C ALA A 510 21.20 19.77 12.19
N ASP A 511 21.74 20.51 13.16
CA ASP A 511 22.97 20.13 13.89
C ASP A 511 22.63 19.31 15.12
N GLY A 512 23.14 18.07 15.16
CA GLY A 512 22.97 17.17 16.30
C GLY A 512 23.70 17.63 17.57
N ALA A 513 24.79 18.41 17.46
CA ALA A 513 25.48 18.94 18.63
C ALA A 513 24.67 20.06 19.29
N ALA A 514 24.19 21.03 18.51
CA ALA A 514 23.25 22.05 18.98
C ALA A 514 21.96 21.43 19.54
N TRP A 515 21.35 20.46 18.84
CA TRP A 515 20.12 19.79 19.30
C TRP A 515 20.32 19.04 20.64
N LEU A 516 21.45 18.35 20.82
CA LEU A 516 21.77 17.69 22.08
C LEU A 516 21.98 18.71 23.21
N ALA A 517 22.67 19.82 22.94
CA ALA A 517 22.88 20.88 23.92
C ALA A 517 21.55 21.56 24.34
N GLU A 518 20.69 21.89 23.38
CA GLU A 518 19.34 22.42 23.62
C GLU A 518 18.48 21.44 24.43
N THR A 519 18.46 20.17 24.03
CA THR A 519 17.72 19.10 24.72
C THR A 519 18.25 18.88 26.14
N GLN A 520 19.57 18.94 26.34
CA GLN A 520 20.20 18.80 27.66
C GLN A 520 19.88 19.99 28.57
N GLN A 521 19.93 21.23 28.06
CA GLN A 521 19.53 22.43 28.80
C GLN A 521 18.03 22.39 29.16
N MET A 522 17.17 21.99 28.23
CA MET A 522 15.74 21.81 28.47
C MET A 522 15.47 20.72 29.53
N MET A 523 16.17 19.58 29.49
CA MET A 523 16.05 18.55 30.51
C MET A 523 16.55 19.03 31.88
N ASP A 524 17.74 19.63 31.96
CA ASP A 524 18.31 20.14 33.21
C ASP A 524 17.41 21.21 33.86
N PHE A 525 16.92 22.17 33.08
CA PHE A 525 15.94 23.16 33.53
C PHE A 525 14.66 22.50 34.06
N ASN A 526 14.06 21.57 33.30
CA ASN A 526 12.82 20.93 33.72
C ASN A 526 13.01 19.99 34.93
N LEU A 527 14.14 19.29 35.05
CA LEU A 527 14.48 18.47 36.21
C LEU A 527 14.73 19.32 37.47
N LYS A 528 15.45 20.45 37.34
CA LYS A 528 15.63 21.43 38.43
C LYS A 528 14.29 22.04 38.86
N ARG A 529 13.44 22.40 37.90
CA ARG A 529 12.07 22.92 38.13
C ARG A 529 11.16 21.88 38.80
N LEU A 530 11.25 20.61 38.39
CA LEU A 530 10.54 19.49 39.01
C LEU A 530 11.02 19.25 40.45
N ALA A 531 12.33 19.18 40.68
CA ALA A 531 12.91 18.98 42.00
C ALA A 531 12.58 20.13 42.96
N TRP A 532 12.58 21.39 42.48
CA TRP A 532 12.13 22.54 43.26
C TRP A 532 10.64 22.43 43.61
N ARG A 533 9.76 22.16 42.62
CA ARG A 533 8.32 22.02 42.87
C ARG A 533 8.02 20.86 43.84
N ALA A 534 8.71 19.73 43.71
CA ALA A 534 8.58 18.59 44.63
C ALA A 534 8.98 18.95 46.08
N ARG A 535 10.13 19.62 46.27
CA ARG A 535 10.60 20.05 47.60
C ARG A 535 9.67 21.03 48.30
N TYR A 536 8.96 21.88 47.55
CA TYR A 536 8.04 22.88 48.11
C TYR A 536 6.55 22.48 48.03
N GLY A 537 6.22 21.22 47.71
CA GLY A 537 4.83 20.75 47.62
C GLY A 537 3.99 21.40 46.49
N LYS A 538 4.65 21.99 45.49
CA LYS A 538 4.01 22.72 44.36
C LYS A 538 3.84 21.85 43.11
N LEU A 539 3.53 20.56 43.31
CA LEU A 539 3.14 19.63 42.26
C LEU A 539 1.71 19.15 42.52
N GLU A 540 0.80 19.50 41.63
CA GLU A 540 -0.57 18.98 41.65
C GLU A 540 -0.54 17.46 41.41
N GLY A 541 -1.24 16.70 42.25
CA GLY A 541 -1.32 15.25 42.14
C GLY A 541 -0.03 14.47 42.42
N VAL A 542 1.00 15.08 43.03
CA VAL A 542 2.25 14.37 43.37
C VAL A 542 2.71 14.68 44.79
N ARG A 543 2.81 13.66 45.63
CA ARG A 543 3.37 13.74 47.00
C ARG A 543 4.65 12.90 47.13
N MET A 544 5.51 13.29 48.06
CA MET A 544 6.74 12.56 48.41
C MET A 544 6.59 12.00 49.83
N GLU A 545 6.61 10.68 49.98
CA GLU A 545 6.51 10.02 51.29
C GLU A 545 7.69 9.05 51.47
N ASN A 546 8.50 9.24 52.52
CA ASN A 546 9.68 8.42 52.82
C ASN A 546 10.62 8.20 51.61
N GLY A 547 10.85 9.26 50.82
CA GLY A 547 11.68 9.23 49.60
C GLY A 547 10.99 8.64 48.37
N THR A 548 9.76 8.12 48.50
CA THR A 548 8.98 7.53 47.41
C THR A 548 8.08 8.59 46.76
N LEU A 549 8.13 8.65 45.42
CA LEU A 549 7.26 9.51 44.61
C LEU A 549 5.89 8.86 44.42
N ILE A 550 4.84 9.43 45.00
CA ILE A 550 3.45 8.97 44.85
C ILE A 550 2.70 9.95 43.95
N VAL A 551 2.49 9.55 42.71
CA VAL A 551 1.65 10.25 41.73
C VAL A 551 0.22 9.73 41.87
N THR A 552 -0.76 10.61 42.09
CA THR A 552 -2.18 10.24 42.01
C THR A 552 -2.53 9.88 40.56
N PRO A 553 -3.15 8.72 40.28
CA PRO A 553 -3.56 8.39 38.92
C PRO A 553 -4.45 9.47 38.33
N HIS A 554 -4.16 9.90 37.09
CA HIS A 554 -5.07 10.80 36.37
C HIS A 554 -6.44 10.15 36.22
N THR A 555 -7.50 10.89 36.55
CA THR A 555 -8.87 10.50 36.24
C THR A 555 -8.99 10.19 34.76
N SER A 556 -9.65 9.08 34.40
CA SER A 556 -9.79 8.66 33.01
C SER A 556 -10.49 9.74 32.19
N ALA A 557 -9.78 10.32 31.20
CA ALA A 557 -10.35 11.25 30.24
C ALA A 557 -11.20 10.53 29.15
N VAL A 558 -11.40 9.21 29.29
CA VAL A 558 -12.29 8.42 28.46
C VAL A 558 -13.71 8.58 29.01
N PRO A 559 -14.69 9.09 28.25
CA PRO A 559 -16.08 9.13 28.70
C PRO A 559 -16.59 7.71 28.98
N ALA A 560 -17.31 7.50 30.08
CA ALA A 560 -17.76 6.17 30.52
C ALA A 560 -18.52 5.37 29.45
N ALA A 561 -19.15 6.04 28.48
CA ALA A 561 -19.79 5.43 27.32
C ALA A 561 -18.84 4.64 26.38
N ALA A 562 -17.52 4.82 26.48
CA ALA A 562 -16.54 4.16 25.60
C ALA A 562 -15.85 2.92 26.22
N GLU A 563 -15.90 2.75 27.54
CA GLU A 563 -15.27 1.62 28.23
C GLU A 563 -15.78 0.21 27.83
N PRO A 564 -17.09 -0.03 27.55
CA PRO A 564 -17.58 -1.40 27.30
C PRO A 564 -17.28 -1.94 25.90
N SER A 565 -16.51 -1.24 25.05
CA SER A 565 -16.28 -1.64 23.64
C SER A 565 -14.84 -2.00 23.26
N MET A 566 -13.85 -1.87 24.15
CA MET A 566 -12.48 -2.30 23.87
C MET A 566 -12.18 -3.70 24.43
N PRO A 567 -12.03 -4.75 23.61
CA PRO A 567 -11.50 -6.02 24.09
C PRO A 567 -10.03 -5.84 24.51
N LYS A 568 -9.71 -6.17 25.76
CA LYS A 568 -8.35 -6.04 26.31
C LYS A 568 -7.36 -6.90 25.52
N SER A 569 -6.56 -6.28 24.64
CA SER A 569 -5.49 -6.97 23.93
C SER A 569 -4.41 -7.45 24.92
N PRO A 570 -4.08 -8.76 24.99
CA PRO A 570 -2.99 -9.21 25.84
C PRO A 570 -1.65 -8.64 25.36
N THR A 571 -0.81 -8.28 26.31
CA THR A 571 0.47 -7.60 26.13
C THR A 571 1.37 -8.25 25.09
N CYS A 572 2.02 -7.44 24.25
CA CYS A 572 3.04 -7.93 23.31
C CYS A 572 4.28 -8.46 24.06
N ILE A 573 4.31 -9.76 24.34
CA ILE A 573 5.53 -10.46 24.78
C ILE A 573 6.17 -11.12 23.56
N LEU A 574 7.42 -10.76 23.31
CA LEU A 574 8.23 -11.22 22.18
C LEU A 574 8.55 -12.73 22.31
N TRP A 575 7.85 -13.60 21.59
CA TRP A 575 8.17 -15.04 21.54
C TRP A 575 8.46 -15.57 20.14
N SER A 576 9.58 -16.29 20.06
CA SER A 576 9.98 -17.09 18.91
C SER A 576 9.43 -18.52 19.00
N ARG A 577 9.56 -19.25 17.89
CA ARG A 577 9.50 -20.72 17.75
C ARG A 577 8.13 -21.42 17.82
N TYR A 578 8.05 -22.42 16.95
CA TYR A 578 7.02 -23.45 16.81
C TYR A 578 6.58 -24.10 18.13
N PRO A 579 5.29 -24.44 18.27
CA PRO A 579 4.88 -25.53 19.15
C PRO A 579 5.30 -26.88 18.53
N ILE A 580 5.95 -27.72 19.33
CA ILE A 580 6.12 -29.16 19.06
C ILE A 580 5.17 -29.90 20.00
N CYS A 581 4.10 -30.47 19.48
CA CYS A 581 3.24 -31.35 20.27
C CYS A 581 3.97 -32.67 20.55
N CYS A 582 4.24 -32.94 21.83
CA CYS A 582 4.66 -34.25 22.31
C CYS A 582 3.68 -34.68 23.42
N GLY A 583 3.06 -35.85 23.26
CA GLY A 583 2.16 -36.45 24.26
C GLY A 583 2.85 -37.52 25.13
N LYS A 584 2.02 -38.27 25.87
CA LYS A 584 2.34 -39.10 27.07
C LYS A 584 2.46 -38.25 28.34
N CYS A 585 2.01 -38.67 29.52
CA CYS A 585 1.20 -39.82 30.01
C CYS A 585 0.77 -39.46 31.47
N MET A 586 -0.11 -40.09 32.24
CA MET A 586 -1.17 -41.11 32.11
C MET A 586 -1.31 -41.70 33.53
N ASN A 587 -2.50 -41.68 34.14
CA ASN A 587 -2.85 -42.24 35.48
C ASN A 587 -2.14 -41.59 36.71
N GLY A 588 -2.72 -41.58 37.91
CA GLY A 588 -4.12 -41.83 38.29
C GLY A 588 -4.35 -42.23 39.76
N ARG A 589 -5.59 -42.00 40.22
CA ARG A 589 -6.27 -42.59 41.41
C ARG A 589 -6.02 -42.04 42.83
N ASP A 590 -7.04 -42.34 43.65
CA ASP A 590 -7.18 -42.42 45.11
C ASP A 590 -7.17 -41.15 46.00
N SER A 591 -8.35 -40.90 46.58
CA SER A 591 -8.64 -40.03 47.75
C SER A 591 -8.61 -40.85 49.05
N PRO A 592 -8.73 -40.23 50.25
CA PRO A 592 -10.06 -40.26 50.90
C PRO A 592 -10.42 -39.10 51.87
N THR A 593 -11.73 -38.94 52.08
CA THR A 593 -12.46 -38.51 53.31
C THR A 593 -11.93 -37.41 54.25
N SER A 594 -12.76 -36.39 54.51
CA SER A 594 -13.54 -36.29 55.78
C SER A 594 -14.56 -35.12 55.78
N SER A 595 -15.67 -35.30 56.53
CA SER A 595 -16.71 -34.30 56.83
C SER A 595 -16.90 -34.23 58.36
N PRO A 596 -17.35 -33.11 58.95
CA PRO A 596 -18.75 -32.94 59.40
C PRO A 596 -19.35 -31.56 58.94
N MET A 597 -20.65 -31.35 58.66
CA MET A 597 -21.95 -31.53 59.37
C MET A 597 -22.44 -30.33 60.23
N SER A 598 -23.77 -30.13 60.23
CA SER A 598 -24.59 -29.08 60.91
C SER A 598 -24.44 -27.63 60.39
N GLY A 599 -25.47 -26.77 60.33
CA GLY A 599 -26.94 -26.89 60.51
C GLY A 599 -27.66 -25.85 59.59
N ARG A 600 -28.91 -26.05 59.13
CA ARG A 600 -30.20 -25.66 59.77
C ARG A 600 -30.26 -24.17 60.21
N GLU A 601 -31.30 -23.37 59.93
CA GLU A 601 -32.63 -23.69 59.36
C GLU A 601 -33.31 -22.49 58.60
N MET A 602 -34.60 -22.62 58.28
CA MET A 602 -35.44 -21.82 57.35
C MET A 602 -35.79 -20.39 57.87
N HIS A 603 -36.28 -19.42 57.08
CA HIS A 603 -37.60 -19.30 56.41
C HIS A 603 -37.68 -17.97 55.60
N HIS A 604 -38.63 -17.65 54.70
CA HIS A 604 -39.57 -18.38 53.81
C HIS A 604 -40.33 -17.35 52.89
N ARG A 605 -41.30 -17.78 52.05
CA ARG A 605 -42.19 -16.98 51.13
C ARG A 605 -41.47 -16.36 49.90
N ILE A 606 -41.97 -16.38 48.65
CA ILE A 606 -43.17 -16.89 47.93
C ILE A 606 -42.63 -17.32 46.52
N LEU A 607 -42.69 -18.60 46.10
CA LEU A 607 -43.70 -19.27 45.23
C LEU A 607 -43.90 -18.66 43.82
N PRO A 608 -44.20 -19.46 42.75
CA PRO A 608 -43.54 -20.68 42.25
C PRO A 608 -43.42 -20.65 40.66
N PRO A 609 -43.29 -21.76 39.89
CA PRO A 609 -42.05 -22.54 39.70
C PRO A 609 -41.71 -22.91 38.22
N CYS A 610 -40.65 -23.73 38.07
CA CYS A 610 -40.26 -24.59 36.92
C CYS A 610 -39.69 -23.91 35.64
N TRP A 611 -38.53 -24.28 35.06
CA TRP A 611 -37.84 -25.58 34.79
C TRP A 611 -38.36 -26.35 33.55
N PRO A 612 -37.51 -27.11 32.81
CA PRO A 612 -36.04 -27.28 32.91
C PRO A 612 -35.22 -27.23 31.57
N ALA A 613 -33.90 -27.16 31.73
CA ALA A 613 -32.82 -27.86 30.99
C ALA A 613 -32.66 -27.82 29.44
N CYS A 614 -31.39 -27.58 29.05
CA CYS A 614 -30.62 -28.20 27.95
C CYS A 614 -31.03 -28.03 26.45
N LEU A 615 -30.14 -27.33 25.72
CA LEU A 615 -29.36 -27.78 24.54
C LEU A 615 -29.75 -29.11 23.82
N PRO A 616 -29.42 -29.26 22.51
CA PRO A 616 -29.22 -28.25 21.45
C PRO A 616 -29.86 -28.63 20.08
N MET A 617 -30.10 -27.67 19.18
CA MET A 617 -30.44 -28.02 17.77
C MET A 617 -29.97 -27.03 16.70
N ALA A 618 -29.42 -27.63 15.65
CA ALA A 618 -29.79 -27.41 14.24
C ALA A 618 -30.01 -28.83 13.62
N PRO A 619 -30.58 -29.03 12.41
CA PRO A 619 -30.95 -28.06 11.37
C PRO A 619 -32.36 -28.35 10.74
N ILE A 620 -32.57 -27.99 9.46
CA ILE A 620 -33.53 -28.57 8.48
C ILE A 620 -34.98 -28.00 8.37
N SER A 621 -35.15 -27.22 7.29
CA SER A 621 -36.28 -27.06 6.35
C SER A 621 -37.78 -27.25 6.71
N ALA A 622 -38.52 -26.17 6.44
CA ALA A 622 -39.63 -26.07 5.45
C ALA A 622 -41.10 -26.41 5.79
N ARG A 623 -41.97 -25.71 5.02
CA ARG A 623 -43.43 -25.85 4.74
C ARG A 623 -44.44 -25.06 5.59
N ASN A 624 -45.14 -24.16 4.88
CA ASN A 624 -46.59 -23.90 4.89
C ASN A 624 -47.23 -23.24 6.15
N ALA A 625 -48.30 -22.44 6.07
CA ALA A 625 -48.96 -21.70 4.97
C ALA A 625 -50.04 -20.74 5.58
N TRP A 626 -50.85 -20.06 4.74
CA TRP A 626 -51.98 -19.17 5.11
C TRP A 626 -51.56 -17.84 5.78
N ARG A 627 -52.23 -16.67 5.63
CA ARG A 627 -53.43 -16.22 4.88
C ARG A 627 -53.16 -14.83 4.27
N GLY A 628 -53.88 -14.47 3.20
CA GLY A 628 -53.98 -13.07 2.74
C GLY A 628 -55.21 -12.36 3.31
N PRO A 629 -55.39 -11.07 3.00
CA PRO A 629 -56.59 -10.71 2.24
C PRO A 629 -56.34 -9.77 1.03
N ARG A 630 -57.43 -9.48 0.32
CA ARG A 630 -57.54 -8.62 -0.88
C ARG A 630 -58.10 -7.22 -0.46
N LYS A 631 -58.34 -6.19 -1.29
CA LYS A 631 -58.34 -5.97 -2.76
C LYS A 631 -58.46 -4.45 -3.08
N ALA A 632 -58.14 -4.04 -4.32
CA ALA A 632 -58.83 -3.00 -5.12
C ALA A 632 -58.77 -1.51 -4.66
N SER A 633 -59.05 -0.48 -5.49
CA SER A 633 -58.98 -0.28 -6.96
C SER A 633 -59.14 1.23 -7.27
N ALA A 634 -58.98 1.67 -8.53
CA ALA A 634 -59.04 3.09 -8.95
C ALA A 634 -60.11 3.39 -10.04
N HIS A 635 -60.22 4.69 -10.36
CA HIS A 635 -60.76 5.34 -11.57
C HIS A 635 -62.23 5.80 -11.67
N ILE A 636 -62.40 6.83 -12.52
CA ILE A 636 -63.62 7.56 -12.88
C ILE A 636 -63.68 7.69 -14.43
N ARG A 637 -64.88 7.41 -14.97
CA ARG A 637 -65.52 7.78 -16.26
C ARG A 637 -64.70 8.16 -17.53
N SER A 638 -64.87 7.29 -18.55
CA SER A 638 -65.36 7.55 -19.94
C SER A 638 -64.57 8.33 -21.02
N ALA A 639 -64.18 7.59 -22.07
CA ALA A 639 -64.34 7.90 -23.50
C ALA A 639 -64.29 6.58 -24.34
N GLY A 640 -64.77 6.54 -25.59
CA GLY A 640 -64.85 5.34 -26.45
C GLY A 640 -63.72 5.19 -27.49
N CYS A 641 -63.72 4.27 -28.47
CA CYS A 641 -64.74 3.32 -28.98
C CYS A 641 -64.09 2.07 -29.69
N ALA A 642 -64.88 0.99 -29.90
CA ALA A 642 -64.77 -0.13 -30.90
C ALA A 642 -63.43 -0.95 -31.00
N ALA A 643 -63.37 -2.26 -30.68
CA ALA A 643 -63.88 -3.48 -31.38
C ALA A 643 -62.84 -4.12 -32.37
N SER A 644 -62.67 -5.45 -32.57
CA SER A 644 -63.38 -6.67 -32.12
C SER A 644 -62.45 -7.95 -31.99
N MET A 645 -63.04 -9.15 -31.88
CA MET A 645 -62.50 -10.49 -31.43
C MET A 645 -62.13 -11.48 -32.59
N PRO A 646 -61.77 -12.80 -32.41
CA PRO A 646 -61.05 -13.57 -31.35
C PRO A 646 -60.13 -14.79 -31.82
N ALA A 647 -59.24 -15.29 -30.93
CA ALA A 647 -58.85 -16.73 -30.67
C ALA A 647 -58.29 -17.67 -31.83
N PRO A 648 -57.83 -18.95 -31.61
CA PRO A 648 -57.67 -19.77 -30.39
C PRO A 648 -56.25 -20.43 -30.14
N LYS A 649 -56.18 -21.73 -29.77
CA LYS A 649 -55.18 -22.49 -28.93
C LYS A 649 -54.80 -23.86 -29.61
N PRO A 650 -54.04 -24.87 -29.05
CA PRO A 650 -52.91 -24.95 -28.05
C PRO A 650 -51.83 -26.11 -28.31
N ILE A 651 -51.04 -26.49 -27.28
CA ILE A 651 -50.38 -27.83 -27.00
C ILE A 651 -48.94 -28.16 -27.55
N ALA A 652 -48.25 -29.11 -26.88
CA ALA A 652 -46.86 -29.64 -27.05
C ALA A 652 -46.85 -31.18 -26.72
N PRO A 653 -45.76 -31.96 -26.42
CA PRO A 653 -44.28 -31.74 -26.39
C PRO A 653 -43.40 -32.96 -26.90
N ARG A 654 -42.07 -32.96 -26.62
CA ARG A 654 -41.07 -34.10 -26.45
C ARG A 654 -39.75 -34.02 -27.28
N ARG A 655 -38.82 -34.95 -26.98
CA ARG A 655 -37.36 -35.10 -27.32
C ARG A 655 -37.12 -36.45 -28.08
N PRO A 656 -35.89 -36.86 -28.48
CA PRO A 656 -34.67 -36.16 -29.01
C PRO A 656 -34.13 -36.86 -30.31
N VAL A 657 -32.87 -36.60 -30.74
CA VAL A 657 -31.83 -37.51 -31.34
C VAL A 657 -30.83 -36.74 -32.26
N SER A 658 -29.65 -37.31 -32.53
CA SER A 658 -28.52 -36.85 -33.38
C SER A 658 -27.92 -38.08 -34.14
N PRO A 659 -26.80 -38.06 -34.92
CA PRO A 659 -25.84 -36.99 -35.29
C PRO A 659 -25.36 -37.03 -36.79
N THR A 660 -24.19 -36.40 -37.11
CA THR A 660 -23.24 -36.73 -38.23
C THR A 660 -23.66 -36.43 -39.71
N LEU A 661 -22.78 -36.28 -40.74
CA LEU A 661 -21.29 -36.36 -40.94
C LEU A 661 -20.84 -35.63 -42.26
N ILE A 662 -19.51 -35.51 -42.50
CA ILE A 662 -18.78 -35.55 -43.81
C ILE A 662 -18.56 -34.28 -44.71
N ARG A 663 -17.26 -33.91 -44.87
CA ARG A 663 -16.48 -33.42 -46.07
C ARG A 663 -16.89 -32.14 -46.86
N ALA A 664 -16.00 -31.44 -47.62
CA ALA A 664 -14.52 -31.36 -47.61
C ALA A 664 -13.92 -30.18 -48.45
N ILE A 665 -12.78 -29.67 -47.97
CA ILE A 665 -11.56 -29.13 -48.63
C ILE A 665 -11.54 -28.88 -50.17
N ARG A 666 -11.34 -27.62 -50.59
CA ARG A 666 -10.29 -27.06 -51.52
C ARG A 666 -10.61 -25.57 -51.75
N ILE A 667 -9.71 -24.58 -51.57
CA ILE A 667 -8.40 -24.28 -52.18
C ILE A 667 -8.48 -23.93 -53.68
N ARG A 668 -8.35 -22.63 -54.01
CA ARG A 668 -7.37 -22.11 -54.99
C ARG A 668 -7.22 -20.58 -54.95
N ASP A 669 -6.06 -20.12 -55.40
CA ASP A 669 -5.54 -18.75 -55.37
C ASP A 669 -5.68 -18.02 -56.71
N TYR A 670 -5.68 -16.68 -56.68
CA TYR A 670 -5.10 -15.66 -57.60
C TYR A 670 -5.43 -14.28 -56.97
N GLY A 671 -4.68 -13.17 -57.03
CA GLY A 671 -3.61 -12.72 -57.93
C GLY A 671 -4.16 -11.71 -58.96
N VAL A 672 -3.54 -10.57 -59.34
CA VAL A 672 -2.29 -9.85 -58.98
C VAL A 672 -2.41 -8.38 -59.48
N MET A 673 -1.92 -7.36 -58.74
CA MET A 673 -1.71 -5.93 -59.15
C MET A 673 -3.00 -5.16 -59.61
N GLU A 674 -3.08 -3.84 -59.89
CA GLU A 674 -2.09 -2.76 -60.11
C GLU A 674 -2.67 -1.35 -59.79
N GLN A 675 -1.86 -0.29 -59.87
CA GLN A 675 -2.25 1.16 -59.90
C GLN A 675 -1.84 1.75 -61.29
N PRO A 676 -1.93 3.08 -61.62
CA PRO A 676 -2.55 4.25 -60.98
C PRO A 676 -3.43 5.10 -61.96
N LEU A 677 -3.93 6.28 -61.53
CA LEU A 677 -3.73 7.62 -62.16
C LEU A 677 -4.81 8.68 -61.77
N HIS A 678 -4.42 9.96 -61.81
CA HIS A 678 -5.32 11.13 -61.79
C HIS A 678 -5.82 11.47 -63.22
N PRO A 679 -6.87 12.30 -63.38
CA PRO A 679 -6.57 13.68 -63.81
C PRO A 679 -7.46 14.80 -63.22
N THR A 680 -7.08 16.03 -63.60
CA THR A 680 -7.69 17.38 -63.52
C THR A 680 -9.23 17.50 -63.68
N GLY A 681 -9.90 18.59 -63.29
CA GLY A 681 -9.47 19.86 -62.66
C GLY A 681 -10.36 21.07 -63.06
N SER A 682 -10.12 22.27 -62.47
CA SER A 682 -10.78 23.58 -62.78
C SER A 682 -12.29 23.70 -62.41
N SER A 683 -12.92 24.87 -62.17
CA SER A 683 -12.46 26.27 -62.08
C SER A 683 -13.36 27.17 -61.20
N SER A 684 -12.76 28.25 -60.69
CA SER A 684 -13.32 29.60 -60.41
C SER A 684 -13.93 29.90 -59.01
N GLY A 685 -13.80 31.11 -58.46
CA GLY A 685 -12.92 32.23 -58.85
C GLY A 685 -13.48 33.63 -58.55
N LEU A 686 -12.98 34.31 -57.49
CA LEU A 686 -13.21 35.73 -57.24
C LEU A 686 -12.16 36.28 -56.26
N ALA A 687 -11.65 37.50 -56.47
CA ALA A 687 -10.52 38.06 -55.73
C ALA A 687 -10.60 39.57 -55.49
N ILE A 688 -10.32 39.98 -54.24
CA ILE A 688 -10.02 41.33 -53.74
C ILE A 688 -9.12 41.09 -52.49
N GLY A 689 -8.10 41.86 -52.13
CA GLY A 689 -7.44 43.02 -52.74
C GLY A 689 -6.32 43.47 -51.79
N LEU A 690 -5.17 43.88 -52.34
CA LEU A 690 -3.92 44.25 -51.63
C LEU A 690 -3.98 45.68 -50.99
N PRO A 691 -3.02 46.18 -50.18
CA PRO A 691 -1.58 45.85 -50.23
C PRO A 691 -0.68 45.89 -48.96
N SER A 692 0.50 45.28 -49.13
CA SER A 692 1.86 45.67 -48.67
C SER A 692 2.15 46.17 -47.24
N GLY A 693 3.18 45.56 -46.63
CA GLY A 693 3.98 46.15 -45.55
C GLY A 693 5.22 45.31 -45.24
N VAL A 694 6.38 45.65 -45.79
CA VAL A 694 7.65 44.91 -45.60
C VAL A 694 8.68 45.80 -44.91
N THR A 695 9.25 45.31 -43.81
CA THR A 695 10.50 45.84 -43.23
C THR A 695 11.33 44.71 -42.63
N SER A 696 12.45 44.42 -43.26
CA SER A 696 13.50 43.55 -42.73
C SER A 696 14.66 44.41 -42.20
N ILE A 697 15.08 44.18 -40.97
CA ILE A 697 16.35 44.72 -40.44
C ILE A 697 17.18 43.55 -39.91
N SER A 698 18.36 43.38 -40.49
CA SER A 698 19.40 42.48 -40.03
C SER A 698 20.30 43.20 -39.01
N ILE A 699 20.85 42.45 -38.04
CA ILE A 699 22.00 42.89 -37.26
C ILE A 699 23.10 41.83 -37.41
N THR A 700 24.28 42.27 -37.82
CA THR A 700 25.46 41.46 -38.08
C THR A 700 26.32 41.27 -36.83
N ALA A 701 27.02 40.14 -36.75
CA ALA A 701 28.22 39.97 -35.92
C ALA A 701 29.30 39.28 -36.77
N THR A 702 30.54 39.76 -36.73
CA THR A 702 31.58 39.40 -37.72
C THR A 702 32.99 39.43 -37.12
N SER A 703 33.73 38.31 -37.25
CA SER A 703 35.19 38.10 -37.00
C SER A 703 35.74 38.51 -35.60
N LEU A 704 36.87 38.03 -35.08
CA LEU A 704 38.06 37.31 -35.61
C LEU A 704 38.26 35.95 -34.89
N ALA A 705 38.91 34.89 -35.40
CA ALA A 705 39.92 34.66 -36.46
C ALA A 705 41.40 34.58 -36.00
N ARG A 706 41.94 33.34 -35.97
CA ARG A 706 43.33 32.88 -36.29
C ARG A 706 43.38 31.35 -36.13
N ASN A 707 43.56 30.58 -37.21
CA ASN A 707 44.83 30.01 -37.74
C ASN A 707 45.27 28.70 -37.03
N SER A 708 45.78 27.66 -37.70
CA SER A 708 45.86 27.29 -39.13
C SER A 708 46.51 25.89 -39.29
N THR A 709 46.29 25.18 -40.42
CA THR A 709 47.07 24.00 -40.92
C THR A 709 47.14 22.74 -40.01
N ALA A 710 47.34 21.48 -40.41
CA ALA A 710 47.26 20.67 -41.65
C ALA A 710 47.24 19.16 -41.19
N GLY A 711 47.17 18.07 -41.97
CA GLY A 711 47.04 17.79 -43.42
C GLY A 711 47.45 16.33 -43.72
N SER A 712 46.96 15.71 -44.81
CA SER A 712 47.20 14.27 -45.21
C SER A 712 46.58 13.21 -44.26
N ARG A 713 45.95 12.07 -44.65
CA ARG A 713 46.27 10.95 -45.59
C ARG A 713 47.33 9.97 -45.02
N THR A 714 47.23 8.61 -45.08
CA THR A 714 46.23 7.68 -45.70
C THR A 714 46.34 6.22 -45.17
N ASN A 715 45.22 5.48 -45.18
CA ASN A 715 44.97 4.03 -45.46
C ASN A 715 45.81 2.83 -44.92
N MET A 716 45.07 1.79 -44.47
CA MET A 716 45.24 0.31 -44.67
C MET A 716 46.51 -0.42 -44.13
N ALA A 717 46.39 -1.40 -43.22
CA ALA A 717 46.22 -2.88 -43.42
C ALA A 717 47.57 -3.63 -43.67
N THR A 718 47.80 -4.95 -43.42
CA THR A 718 46.95 -6.13 -43.15
C THR A 718 47.73 -7.25 -42.39
N SER A 719 47.03 -8.29 -41.89
CA SER A 719 47.45 -9.72 -41.75
C SER A 719 48.67 -10.18 -40.91
N ALA A 720 48.32 -10.86 -39.79
CA ALA A 720 48.86 -12.08 -39.16
C ALA A 720 50.02 -12.94 -39.74
N PHE A 721 50.75 -13.62 -38.84
CA PHE A 721 51.39 -14.94 -39.07
C PHE A 721 51.37 -15.84 -37.81
N CYS A 722 51.85 -17.10 -37.86
CA CYS A 722 51.50 -18.16 -36.88
C CYS A 722 52.62 -19.17 -36.50
N ARG A 723 52.35 -19.98 -35.45
CA ARG A 723 52.93 -21.30 -35.03
C ARG A 723 54.20 -21.40 -34.14
N SER A 724 53.95 -21.73 -32.86
CA SER A 724 54.45 -22.89 -32.06
C SER A 724 55.94 -23.26 -31.89
N VAL A 725 56.34 -23.63 -30.66
CA VAL A 725 57.10 -24.88 -30.30
C VAL A 725 57.04 -25.18 -28.77
N ARG A 726 57.27 -26.44 -28.37
CA ARG A 726 57.47 -27.03 -27.01
C ARG A 726 58.50 -28.17 -27.18
N PRO A 727 59.35 -28.63 -26.20
CA PRO A 727 58.86 -29.42 -25.04
C PRO A 727 59.79 -29.63 -23.77
N ARG A 728 59.27 -30.30 -22.72
CA ARG A 728 59.94 -31.26 -21.75
C ARG A 728 61.17 -30.81 -20.88
N ALA A 729 61.56 -31.44 -19.74
CA ALA A 729 60.88 -32.32 -18.75
C ALA A 729 61.72 -32.63 -17.46
N ARG A 730 61.02 -32.92 -16.33
CA ARG A 730 61.28 -33.85 -15.19
C ARG A 730 62.71 -34.15 -14.64
N LEU A 731 62.87 -34.18 -13.29
CA LEU A 731 62.97 -35.42 -12.45
C LEU A 731 62.95 -35.13 -10.92
N SER A 732 63.23 -36.13 -10.04
CA SER A 732 62.65 -36.24 -8.67
C SER A 732 63.38 -37.17 -7.66
N MET A 733 63.26 -36.92 -6.34
CA MET A 733 63.43 -37.83 -5.16
C MET A 733 62.73 -37.17 -3.92
N SER A 734 61.89 -37.79 -3.07
CA SER A 734 62.07 -38.79 -1.97
C SER A 734 63.06 -38.38 -0.85
N SER A 735 62.80 -38.49 0.47
CA SER A 735 61.62 -38.89 1.30
C SER A 735 61.74 -38.19 2.69
N THR A 736 60.74 -38.19 3.60
CA THR A 736 60.51 -39.19 4.67
C THR A 736 59.40 -38.66 5.62
N ALA A 737 58.79 -39.49 6.46
CA ALA A 737 57.63 -39.13 7.31
C ALA A 737 58.00 -38.74 8.76
N CYS A 738 57.09 -38.00 9.42
CA CYS A 738 56.59 -38.38 10.75
C CYS A 738 55.21 -37.75 11.04
N SER A 739 54.50 -38.28 12.03
CA SER A 739 53.18 -37.84 12.49
C SER A 739 53.27 -37.15 13.87
N ILE A 740 52.19 -36.49 14.31
CA ILE A 740 51.64 -36.56 15.69
C ILE A 740 50.35 -35.73 15.83
N THR A 741 49.46 -36.17 16.73
CA THR A 741 48.18 -35.52 17.13
C THR A 741 48.46 -34.37 18.17
N THR A 742 47.55 -33.66 18.86
CA THR A 742 46.30 -34.07 19.54
C THR A 742 45.57 -32.83 20.12
N ARG A 743 44.26 -32.71 19.85
CA ARG A 743 43.11 -32.47 20.79
C ARG A 743 43.17 -31.49 22.01
N PHE A 744 42.09 -30.67 22.09
CA PHE A 744 41.07 -30.55 23.20
C PHE A 744 41.08 -29.44 24.30
N TRP A 745 39.86 -29.33 24.91
CA TRP A 745 39.36 -28.53 26.07
C TRP A 745 39.26 -26.99 25.87
N ARG A 746 38.15 -26.26 26.17
CA ARG A 746 37.12 -26.21 27.27
C ARG A 746 37.62 -25.46 28.53
N SER A 747 36.83 -24.67 29.29
CA SER A 747 35.46 -24.11 29.12
C SER A 747 35.05 -23.18 30.30
N LYS A 748 33.96 -22.40 30.14
CA LYS A 748 33.05 -21.76 31.15
C LYS A 748 33.40 -20.38 31.77
N ASN A 749 32.41 -19.49 31.65
CA ASN A 749 31.82 -18.50 32.58
C ASN A 749 32.65 -17.85 33.71
N CYS A 750 32.62 -16.50 33.75
CA CYS A 750 32.03 -15.74 34.88
C CYS A 750 31.75 -14.25 34.50
N LEU A 751 30.96 -13.55 35.32
CA LEU A 751 30.67 -12.11 35.29
C LEU A 751 31.00 -11.52 36.68
N PRO A 752 31.47 -10.27 36.79
CA PRO A 752 30.54 -9.18 37.14
C PRO A 752 30.86 -7.84 36.41
N ILE A 753 30.51 -6.70 37.02
CA ILE A 753 30.19 -5.41 36.35
C ILE A 753 31.26 -4.30 36.68
N PRO A 754 31.05 -2.96 36.50
CA PRO A 754 31.96 -2.13 35.71
C PRO A 754 32.85 -1.15 36.52
N VAL A 755 33.77 -0.48 35.82
CA VAL A 755 34.50 0.71 36.31
C VAL A 755 34.38 1.85 35.29
N ALA A 756 34.33 3.10 35.77
CA ALA A 756 34.11 4.33 35.02
C ALA A 756 35.38 4.83 34.28
N PRO A 757 35.28 5.75 33.29
CA PRO A 757 36.37 6.06 32.36
C PRO A 757 37.39 7.07 32.90
N ALA A 758 38.64 6.95 32.45
CA ALA A 758 39.69 7.94 32.64
C ALA A 758 39.69 8.98 31.51
N THR A 759 39.83 10.26 31.85
CA THR A 759 39.89 11.40 30.93
C THR A 759 41.33 11.82 30.62
N MET A 760 41.71 11.88 29.34
CA MET A 760 42.76 12.74 28.76
C MET A 760 42.79 12.52 27.23
N SER A 761 43.32 13.39 26.37
CA SER A 761 43.34 14.86 26.29
C SER A 761 44.03 15.24 24.98
N LEU A 762 43.34 16.02 24.12
CA LEU A 762 43.90 16.89 23.06
C LEU A 762 45.12 16.44 22.22
N ARG A 763 44.93 16.42 20.90
CA ARG A 763 45.45 17.49 20.01
C ARG A 763 44.88 17.39 18.59
N CYS A 764 44.51 18.53 18.01
CA CYS A 764 44.32 18.71 16.57
C CYS A 764 45.56 19.36 15.97
N SER A 765 45.96 19.01 14.75
CA SER A 765 46.41 19.92 13.67
C SER A 765 47.12 19.18 12.53
N LEU A 766 46.37 18.86 11.47
CA LEU A 766 46.67 19.16 10.05
C LEU A 766 45.57 18.56 9.16
#